data_AF-A0A7H8KGC5-F1
#
_entry.id   AF-A0A7H8KGC5-F1
#
_cell.length_a   1.000
_cell.length_b   1.000
_cell.length_c   1.000
_cell.angle_alpha   90.00
_cell.angle_beta   90.00
_cell.angle_gamma   90.00
#
_symmetry.space_group_name_H-M   'P 1'
#
loop_
_entity.id
_entity.type
_entity.pdbx_description
1 polymer ?
#
loop_
_entity_poly.entity_id
_entity_poly.type
_entity_poly.pdbx_seq_one_letter_code
_entity_poly.pdbx_strand_id
1 'polypeptide(L)'
;MSLDGWNTLLVLGGIRSGKSEFAEALVADAVSVRYVATAAGGGDDDAEWAARIAAHRERRPETWSTEETADDPRRLADVIAHARPDETLLVDDLGGWVTVLLDPAHQPADDTVTVAELAAAVRDCPARLVLVSPEVGLSLVPTTPLGRAFTDALGAVNRAVADACDAVVLVVAGQPVRLKPAAPEHAPTAEPSPERSTAAVNGTAVPAQAGPNDARPVDGVAALPASPPVTTPEAPAASAPVPAADDTGWTAPTMTLPVADTGLVIQPGMELPMPDDYAGPQAVERLATLDVPGTGLGVLEQVVSFAAATQGTPTPAPWQSVRVLLLHGDHDGGSAAGARAGESARRAEAARAGQGVLARLAAESGAGLQVVEAPTAAAIEHGPALTAEQVDAALRYGWRLAEEAVDAGVQLLVVAACGAGTEAAAAAVLAATAGAEAPAVLGRVITENGEIDDVAWMARCAAVRDALHRTRRASRDAKDVLAQLGGGDIAVATGILLGATARRTPVLLDGPVGVAAGLVSRDLAGQARHWCMLADHGGHPAVKLASDVLGLSPLAQLRLDLGEGANALTVLPLLRSALALAAALPPRPSHDTADAGDVDATDEPDPAEEDEPDFREPEPAGPGPTSTEPAEQGTHAG
;
A
#
# COMPACT_ATOMS: atom_id res chain seq x y z
N MET A 1 17.36 22.31 35.04
CA MET A 1 16.19 21.44 35.26
C MET A 1 15.48 21.36 33.92
N SER A 2 15.71 20.29 33.16
CA SER A 2 15.14 20.11 31.81
C SER A 2 13.73 19.56 31.96
N LEU A 3 12.75 20.18 31.29
CA LEU A 3 11.32 19.90 31.42
C LEU A 3 10.86 18.58 30.78
N ASP A 4 11.76 17.77 30.20
CA ASP A 4 11.37 16.55 29.45
C ASP A 4 12.23 15.28 29.70
N GLY A 5 13.18 15.30 30.64
CA GLY A 5 13.87 14.08 31.11
C GLY A 5 14.84 13.37 30.14
N TRP A 6 15.17 13.95 28.99
CA TRP A 6 16.16 13.42 28.04
C TRP A 6 17.49 14.18 28.08
N ASN A 7 18.60 13.46 27.87
CA ASN A 7 19.91 14.05 27.58
C ASN A 7 20.20 14.04 26.07
N THR A 8 19.73 13.01 25.37
CA THR A 8 19.89 12.84 23.91
C THR A 8 18.53 12.71 23.21
N LEU A 9 18.30 13.52 22.17
CA LEU A 9 17.07 13.54 21.39
C LEU A 9 17.36 13.44 19.89
N LEU A 10 16.70 12.51 19.21
CA LEU A 10 16.67 12.46 17.75
C LEU A 10 15.36 13.07 17.22
N VAL A 11 15.47 14.04 16.31
CA VAL A 11 14.37 14.70 15.61
C VAL A 11 14.38 14.25 14.15
N LEU A 12 13.40 13.41 13.80
CA LEU A 12 13.15 12.92 12.46
C LEU A 12 12.09 13.78 11.75
N GLY A 13 12.12 13.84 10.43
CA GLY A 13 11.03 14.46 9.67
C GLY A 13 11.27 14.49 8.16
N GLY A 14 10.18 14.65 7.41
CA GLY A 14 10.24 14.82 5.95
C GLY A 14 10.83 16.17 5.53
N ILE A 15 11.01 16.35 4.22
CA ILE A 15 11.40 17.63 3.63
C ILE A 15 10.33 18.68 3.97
N ARG A 16 10.76 19.85 4.47
CA ARG A 16 9.87 20.96 4.89
C ARG A 16 8.84 20.59 5.96
N SER A 17 9.13 19.57 6.78
CA SER A 17 8.27 19.16 7.89
C SER A 17 8.31 20.10 9.10
N GLY A 18 9.28 21.02 9.19
CA GLY A 18 9.51 21.85 10.38
C GLY A 18 10.51 21.25 11.38
N LYS A 19 11.24 20.19 11.03
CA LYS A 19 12.14 19.47 11.95
C LYS A 19 13.29 20.32 12.49
N SER A 20 13.88 21.17 11.66
CA SER A 20 14.99 22.05 12.06
C SER A 20 14.49 23.16 12.98
N GLU A 21 13.36 23.79 12.65
CA GLU A 21 12.72 24.81 13.48
C GLU A 21 12.33 24.26 14.85
N PHE A 22 11.79 23.03 14.90
CA PHE A 22 11.49 22.35 16.14
C PHE A 22 12.76 22.08 16.97
N ALA A 23 13.84 21.60 16.35
CA ALA A 23 15.10 21.34 17.03
C ALA A 23 15.77 22.61 17.56
N GLU A 24 15.76 23.69 16.78
CA GLU A 24 16.25 25.02 17.17
C GLU A 24 15.48 25.56 18.38
N ALA A 25 14.15 25.45 18.39
CA ALA A 25 13.31 25.88 19.50
C ALA A 25 13.62 25.17 20.82
N LEU A 26 14.06 23.89 20.78
CA LEU A 26 14.39 23.12 21.99
C LEU A 26 15.69 23.56 22.68
N VAL A 27 16.58 24.21 21.94
CA VAL A 27 17.89 24.66 22.42
C VAL A 27 18.00 26.18 22.52
N ALA A 28 16.97 26.93 22.10
CA ALA A 28 16.96 28.39 22.08
C ALA A 28 17.29 29.05 23.43
N ASP A 29 16.80 28.45 24.53
CA ASP A 29 17.03 28.95 25.90
C ASP A 29 18.32 28.42 26.56
N ALA A 30 19.14 27.66 25.83
CA ALA A 30 20.39 27.12 26.37
C ALA A 30 21.47 28.20 26.48
N VAL A 31 22.27 28.13 27.54
CA VAL A 31 23.33 29.12 27.85
C VAL A 31 24.46 29.10 26.79
N SER A 32 24.76 27.93 26.24
CA SER A 32 25.79 27.74 25.23
C SER A 32 25.35 26.65 24.24
N VAL A 33 25.19 27.04 22.97
CA VAL A 33 24.83 26.12 21.88
C VAL A 33 26.01 25.99 20.91
N ARG A 34 26.40 24.75 20.65
CA ARG A 34 27.32 24.39 19.57
C ARG A 34 26.52 23.74 18.44
N TYR A 35 26.37 24.48 17.35
CA TYR A 35 25.77 23.98 16.12
C TYR A 35 26.81 23.19 15.33
N VAL A 36 26.51 21.94 15.00
CA VAL A 36 27.38 21.07 14.22
C VAL A 36 26.82 20.93 12.81
N ALA A 37 27.49 21.56 11.84
CA ALA A 37 27.13 21.53 10.44
C ALA A 37 27.85 20.37 9.74
N THR A 38 27.07 19.42 9.25
CA THR A 38 27.55 18.14 8.70
C THR A 38 27.65 18.12 7.18
N ALA A 39 26.91 19.00 6.50
CA ALA A 39 26.91 19.06 5.05
C ALA A 39 28.09 19.90 4.53
N ALA A 40 28.70 19.47 3.43
CA ALA A 40 29.69 20.26 2.71
C ALA A 40 29.04 21.56 2.17
N GLY A 41 29.80 22.65 2.20
CA GLY A 41 29.40 23.88 1.51
C GLY A 41 29.13 23.57 0.04
N GLY A 42 27.99 24.04 -0.49
CA GLY A 42 27.69 23.86 -1.91
C GLY A 42 28.85 24.29 -2.78
N GLY A 43 29.18 23.50 -3.80
CA GLY A 43 30.02 23.99 -4.89
C GLY A 43 29.37 25.22 -5.52
N ASP A 44 30.16 26.05 -6.18
CA ASP A 44 29.73 27.35 -6.75
C ASP A 44 28.54 27.27 -7.75
N ASP A 45 28.10 26.06 -8.12
CA ASP A 45 27.06 25.79 -9.11
C ASP A 45 25.65 25.50 -8.54
N ASP A 46 25.43 25.43 -7.21
CA ASP A 46 24.10 25.20 -6.61
C ASP A 46 23.60 26.41 -5.80
N ALA A 47 23.01 27.37 -6.51
CA ALA A 47 22.45 28.60 -5.93
C ALA A 47 21.26 28.32 -4.98
N GLU A 48 20.49 27.25 -5.19
CA GLU A 48 19.36 26.90 -4.32
C GLU A 48 19.88 26.37 -2.97
N TRP A 49 20.88 25.50 -3.01
CA TRP A 49 21.53 24.97 -1.81
C TRP A 49 22.27 26.07 -1.03
N ALA A 50 22.97 26.97 -1.73
CA ALA A 50 23.61 28.13 -1.12
C ALA A 50 22.58 29.04 -0.41
N ALA A 51 21.42 29.29 -1.01
CA ALA A 51 20.35 30.06 -0.40
C ALA A 51 19.77 29.37 0.85
N ARG A 52 19.66 28.04 0.85
CA ARG A 52 19.22 27.26 2.03
C ARG A 52 20.22 27.36 3.17
N ILE A 53 21.52 27.24 2.89
CA ILE A 53 22.58 27.42 3.89
C ILE A 53 22.54 28.84 4.45
N ALA A 54 22.37 29.87 3.60
CA ALA A 54 22.28 31.27 4.03
C ALA A 54 21.06 31.50 4.95
N ALA A 55 19.87 31.06 4.53
CA ALA A 55 18.66 31.17 5.34
C ALA A 55 18.79 30.44 6.68
N HIS A 56 19.47 29.29 6.70
CA HIS A 56 19.73 28.59 7.95
C HIS A 56 20.70 29.40 8.83
N ARG A 57 21.82 29.93 8.28
CA ARG A 57 22.76 30.77 9.03
C ARG A 57 22.10 32.03 9.60
N GLU A 58 21.20 32.68 8.86
CA GLU A 58 20.47 33.88 9.30
C GLU A 58 19.52 33.64 10.48
N ARG A 59 18.96 32.43 10.62
CA ARG A 59 18.05 32.10 11.74
C ARG A 59 18.77 31.87 13.07
N ARG A 60 20.08 31.60 13.04
CA ARG A 60 20.85 31.27 14.24
C ARG A 60 21.27 32.54 14.98
N PRO A 61 21.12 32.60 16.32
CA PRO A 61 21.70 33.68 17.12
C PRO A 61 23.22 33.76 16.96
N GLU A 62 23.79 34.98 16.93
CA GLU A 62 25.25 35.19 16.88
C GLU A 62 25.99 34.61 18.10
N THR A 63 25.26 34.30 19.18
CA THR A 63 25.80 33.69 20.40
C THR A 63 26.12 32.19 20.22
N TRP A 64 25.66 31.56 19.14
CA TRP A 64 25.92 30.14 18.87
C TRP A 64 27.28 29.96 18.20
N SER A 65 28.03 28.96 18.64
CA SER A 65 29.26 28.53 17.94
C SER A 65 28.90 27.53 16.85
N THR A 66 29.56 27.61 15.68
CA THR A 66 29.38 26.65 14.58
C THR A 66 30.65 25.84 14.38
N GLU A 67 30.50 24.52 14.29
CA GLU A 67 31.57 23.58 13.97
C GLU A 67 31.20 22.80 12.70
N GLU A 68 32.03 22.88 11.67
CA GLU A 68 31.81 22.20 10.39
C GLU A 68 32.57 20.86 10.39
N THR A 69 31.87 19.76 10.05
CA THR A 69 32.42 18.39 10.07
C THR A 69 32.41 17.70 8.71
N ALA A 70 32.21 18.45 7.63
CA ALA A 70 31.99 17.88 6.30
C ALA A 70 33.25 17.25 5.65
N ASP A 71 34.44 17.53 6.17
CA ASP A 71 35.70 17.04 5.57
C ASP A 71 35.98 15.56 5.89
N ASP A 72 35.48 15.04 7.01
CA ASP A 72 35.73 13.69 7.50
C ASP A 72 34.50 13.16 8.26
N PRO A 73 33.90 12.04 7.82
CA PRO A 73 32.72 11.48 8.49
C PRO A 73 32.99 11.08 9.95
N ARG A 74 34.23 10.80 10.35
CA ARG A 74 34.58 10.46 11.74
C ARG A 74 34.56 11.67 12.67
N ARG A 75 34.75 12.87 12.13
CA ARG A 75 34.84 14.11 12.91
C ARG A 75 33.56 14.39 13.71
N LEU A 76 32.39 13.99 13.21
CA LEU A 76 31.14 14.15 13.95
C LEU A 76 31.15 13.34 15.26
N ALA A 77 31.60 12.09 15.22
CA ALA A 77 31.70 11.25 16.41
C ALA A 77 32.72 11.83 17.41
N ASP A 78 33.86 12.34 16.92
CA ASP A 78 34.86 12.99 17.76
C ASP A 78 34.31 14.25 18.47
N VAL A 79 33.57 15.09 17.75
CA VAL A 79 32.95 16.30 18.33
C VAL A 79 31.95 15.94 19.43
N ILE A 80 31.14 14.92 19.21
CA ILE A 80 30.17 14.44 20.21
C ILE A 80 30.89 13.84 21.43
N ALA A 81 31.92 13.03 21.22
CA ALA A 81 32.67 12.38 22.30
C ALA A 81 33.43 13.37 23.20
N HIS A 82 33.86 14.51 22.66
CA HIS A 82 34.58 15.56 23.40
C HIS A 82 33.66 16.68 23.92
N ALA A 83 32.34 16.55 23.78
CA ALA A 83 31.39 17.51 24.29
C ALA A 83 31.45 17.58 25.83
N ARG A 84 31.36 18.79 26.39
CA ARG A 84 31.40 18.99 27.84
C ARG A 84 29.99 18.93 28.45
N PRO A 85 29.82 18.47 29.70
CA PRO A 85 28.49 18.34 30.32
C PRO A 85 27.66 19.64 30.40
N ASP A 86 28.33 20.80 30.37
CA ASP A 86 27.71 22.13 30.40
C ASP A 86 27.33 22.67 29.01
N GLU A 87 27.65 21.94 27.93
CA GLU A 87 27.33 22.33 26.56
C GLU A 87 25.99 21.75 26.08
N THR A 88 25.38 22.42 25.10
CA THR A 88 24.28 21.88 24.31
C THR A 88 24.70 21.80 22.85
N LEU A 89 24.61 20.61 22.26
CA LEU A 89 24.96 20.36 20.86
C LEU A 89 23.69 20.21 20.03
N LEU A 90 23.67 20.86 18.86
CA LEU A 90 22.64 20.68 17.84
C LEU A 90 23.31 20.24 16.53
N VAL A 91 23.08 19.00 16.12
CA VAL A 91 23.58 18.44 14.86
C VAL A 91 22.46 18.53 13.82
N ASP A 92 22.66 19.30 12.75
CA ASP A 92 21.69 19.43 11.65
C ASP A 92 22.43 19.46 10.30
N ASP A 93 22.36 18.39 9.49
CA ASP A 93 21.64 17.11 9.71
C ASP A 93 22.44 15.85 9.39
N LEU A 94 21.97 14.70 9.89
CA LEU A 94 22.58 13.41 9.57
C LEU A 94 22.47 13.05 8.08
N GLY A 95 21.58 13.69 7.31
CA GLY A 95 21.52 13.54 5.86
C GLY A 95 22.78 14.06 5.17
N GLY A 96 23.23 15.26 5.53
CA GLY A 96 24.51 15.82 5.08
C GLY A 96 25.70 14.97 5.48
N TRP A 97 25.67 14.40 6.69
CA TRP A 97 26.71 13.46 7.15
C TRP A 97 26.75 12.18 6.31
N VAL A 98 25.59 11.60 5.94
CA VAL A 98 25.53 10.43 5.05
C VAL A 98 26.03 10.77 3.65
N THR A 99 25.82 11.99 3.16
CA THR A 99 26.41 12.42 1.89
C THR A 99 27.94 12.37 1.92
N VAL A 100 28.56 12.80 3.03
CA VAL A 100 30.01 12.72 3.22
C VAL A 100 30.47 11.26 3.38
N LEU A 101 29.72 10.44 4.11
CA LEU A 101 30.03 9.02 4.30
C LEU A 101 30.09 8.25 2.96
N LEU A 102 29.17 8.56 2.05
CA LEU A 102 29.06 7.90 0.75
C LEU A 102 29.94 8.54 -0.35
N ASP A 103 30.71 9.59 -0.03
CA ASP A 103 31.60 10.24 -0.98
C ASP A 103 32.68 9.25 -1.45
N PRO A 104 32.84 9.02 -2.78
CA PRO A 104 33.89 8.17 -3.32
C PRO A 104 35.31 8.55 -2.88
N ALA A 105 35.56 9.81 -2.51
CA ALA A 105 36.87 10.27 -2.00
C ALA A 105 37.26 9.60 -0.67
N HIS A 106 36.28 9.15 0.11
CA HIS A 106 36.49 8.47 1.39
C HIS A 106 36.40 6.94 1.27
N GLN A 107 36.20 6.41 0.06
CA GLN A 107 36.04 4.97 -0.19
C GLN A 107 37.34 4.27 -0.66
N PRO A 108 37.57 2.99 -0.30
CA PRO A 108 36.71 2.12 0.49
C PRO A 108 36.82 2.38 2.00
N ALA A 109 35.71 2.78 2.63
CA ALA A 109 35.57 2.88 4.08
C ALA A 109 34.60 1.79 4.57
N ASP A 110 34.73 1.40 5.84
CA ASP A 110 33.72 0.56 6.48
C ASP A 110 32.64 1.47 7.09
N ASP A 111 31.62 1.74 6.29
CA ASP A 111 30.49 2.58 6.68
C ASP A 111 29.78 2.01 7.92
N THR A 112 29.72 0.67 8.06
CA THR A 112 29.04 0.03 9.18
C THR A 112 29.75 0.31 10.50
N VAL A 113 31.10 0.23 10.50
CA VAL A 113 31.91 0.59 11.67
C VAL A 113 31.75 2.07 12.00
N THR A 114 31.78 2.95 11.00
CA THR A 114 31.67 4.40 11.20
C THR A 114 30.30 4.79 11.79
N VAL A 115 29.21 4.13 11.36
CA VAL A 115 27.87 4.31 11.95
C VAL A 115 27.82 3.80 13.40
N ALA A 116 28.47 2.68 13.70
CA ALA A 116 28.54 2.15 15.05
C ALA A 116 29.33 3.06 16.00
N GLU A 117 30.42 3.68 15.51
CA GLU A 117 31.21 4.67 16.25
C GLU A 117 30.38 5.92 16.58
N LEU A 118 29.60 6.44 15.61
CA LEU A 118 28.68 7.55 15.83
C LEU A 118 27.63 7.20 16.89
N ALA A 119 26.98 6.04 16.77
CA ALA A 119 25.97 5.60 17.74
C ALA A 119 26.54 5.42 19.15
N ALA A 120 27.78 4.95 19.28
CA ALA A 120 28.47 4.86 20.56
C ALA A 120 28.75 6.26 21.15
N ALA A 121 29.26 7.19 20.33
CA ALA A 121 29.49 8.57 20.76
C ALA A 121 28.20 9.26 21.23
N VAL A 122 27.08 9.06 20.52
CA VAL A 122 25.76 9.58 20.94
C VAL A 122 25.35 9.00 22.30
N ARG A 123 25.48 7.69 22.49
CA ARG A 123 25.09 7.02 23.74
C ARG A 123 25.89 7.50 24.96
N ASP A 124 27.18 7.72 24.77
CA ASP A 124 28.11 8.11 25.84
C ASP A 124 28.25 9.63 25.99
N CYS A 125 27.51 10.43 25.21
CA CYS A 125 27.58 11.88 25.22
C CYS A 125 27.15 12.46 26.57
N PRO A 126 28.01 13.20 27.28
CA PRO A 126 27.68 13.78 28.59
C PRO A 126 26.95 15.13 28.47
N ALA A 127 26.91 15.72 27.28
CA ALA A 127 26.27 17.00 26.98
C ALA A 127 24.79 16.80 26.59
N ARG A 128 24.02 17.88 26.59
CA ARG A 128 22.67 17.84 26.01
C ARG A 128 22.78 17.82 24.49
N LEU A 129 22.27 16.79 23.83
CA LEU A 129 22.46 16.57 22.39
C LEU A 129 21.12 16.46 21.66
N VAL A 130 20.94 17.28 20.63
CA VAL A 130 19.82 17.19 19.69
C VAL A 130 20.38 16.86 18.31
N LEU A 131 19.94 15.75 17.72
CA LEU A 131 20.28 15.36 16.35
C LEU A 131 19.07 15.52 15.45
N VAL A 132 19.26 16.16 14.30
CA VAL A 132 18.26 16.29 13.25
C VAL A 132 18.61 15.33 12.13
N SER A 133 17.63 14.58 11.64
CA SER A 133 17.82 13.72 10.47
C SER A 133 16.58 13.72 9.58
N PRO A 134 16.74 13.74 8.24
CA PRO A 134 15.63 13.52 7.35
C PRO A 134 15.14 12.07 7.41
N GLU A 135 13.83 11.87 7.37
CA GLU A 135 13.20 10.54 7.27
C GLU A 135 12.74 10.30 5.83
N VAL A 136 13.71 10.00 4.96
CA VAL A 136 13.48 9.81 3.51
C VAL A 136 12.86 8.46 3.17
N GLY A 137 12.86 7.49 4.12
CA GLY A 137 12.26 6.17 3.93
C GLY A 137 10.73 6.20 3.78
N LEU A 138 10.10 7.32 4.14
CA LEU A 138 8.67 7.57 3.95
C LEU A 138 8.33 8.19 2.57
N SER A 139 9.34 8.45 1.74
CA SER A 139 9.19 8.99 0.38
C SER A 139 9.15 7.87 -0.67
N LEU A 140 8.98 8.23 -1.94
CA LEU A 140 9.14 7.32 -3.08
C LEU A 140 10.55 6.71 -3.11
N VAL A 141 10.65 5.43 -3.47
CA VAL A 141 11.95 4.77 -3.69
C VAL A 141 12.72 5.49 -4.80
N PRO A 142 13.97 5.94 -4.56
CA PRO A 142 14.72 6.65 -5.58
C PRO A 142 14.96 5.79 -6.84
N THR A 143 14.80 6.42 -8.01
CA THR A 143 15.01 5.76 -9.32
C THR A 143 16.49 5.52 -9.61
N THR A 144 17.38 6.32 -9.01
CA THR A 144 18.83 6.22 -9.20
C THR A 144 19.49 5.27 -8.18
N PRO A 145 20.52 4.50 -8.56
CA PRO A 145 21.27 3.67 -7.63
C PRO A 145 21.87 4.44 -6.45
N LEU A 146 22.39 5.65 -6.71
CA LEU A 146 22.95 6.53 -5.69
C LEU A 146 21.87 6.98 -4.69
N GLY A 147 20.67 7.31 -5.16
CA GLY A 147 19.55 7.65 -4.30
C GLY A 147 19.15 6.49 -3.40
N ARG A 148 19.10 5.25 -3.93
CA ARG A 148 18.82 4.06 -3.12
C ARG A 148 19.89 3.80 -2.07
N ALA A 149 21.17 3.88 -2.45
CA ALA A 149 22.28 3.74 -1.51
C ALA A 149 22.22 4.79 -0.38
N PHE A 150 21.89 6.05 -0.71
CA PHE A 150 21.67 7.11 0.27
C PHE A 150 20.50 6.80 1.20
N THR A 151 19.34 6.42 0.67
CA THR A 151 18.16 6.05 1.46
C THR A 151 18.43 4.87 2.39
N ASP A 152 19.09 3.83 1.90
CA ASP A 152 19.44 2.64 2.68
C ASP A 152 20.43 2.96 3.80
N ALA A 153 21.48 3.74 3.49
CA ALA A 153 22.48 4.18 4.46
C ALA A 153 21.88 5.10 5.53
N LEU A 154 21.09 6.10 5.13
CA LEU A 154 20.42 7.01 6.07
C LEU A 154 19.42 6.28 6.96
N GLY A 155 18.69 5.30 6.42
CA GLY A 155 17.81 4.43 7.21
C GLY A 155 18.58 3.60 8.24
N ALA A 156 19.77 3.08 7.89
CA ALA A 156 20.63 2.37 8.83
C ALA A 156 21.15 3.30 9.95
N VAL A 157 21.56 4.52 9.60
CA VAL A 157 22.00 5.56 10.55
C VAL A 157 20.87 5.97 11.49
N ASN A 158 19.68 6.27 10.96
CA ASN A 158 18.52 6.68 11.76
C ASN A 158 18.17 5.61 12.79
N ARG A 159 18.18 4.32 12.41
CA ARG A 159 17.95 3.22 13.35
C ARG A 159 19.02 3.16 14.45
N ALA A 160 20.30 3.20 14.08
CA ALA A 160 21.39 3.11 15.04
C ALA A 160 21.42 4.29 16.04
N VAL A 161 21.16 5.51 15.56
CA VAL A 161 21.09 6.71 16.39
C VAL A 161 19.82 6.73 17.24
N ALA A 162 18.66 6.32 16.71
CA ALA A 162 17.42 6.20 17.48
C ALA A 162 17.54 5.21 18.66
N ASP A 163 18.27 4.11 18.47
CA ASP A 163 18.57 3.15 19.53
C ASP A 163 19.48 3.77 20.61
N ALA A 164 20.42 4.63 20.22
CA ALA A 164 21.35 5.31 21.11
C ALA A 164 20.74 6.50 21.88
N CYS A 165 19.73 7.19 21.34
CA CYS A 165 19.11 8.35 21.97
C CYS A 165 18.10 7.97 23.07
N ASP A 166 17.91 8.82 24.07
CA ASP A 166 16.90 8.64 25.14
C ASP A 166 15.48 8.81 24.59
N ALA A 167 15.29 9.78 23.70
CA ALA A 167 14.01 10.11 23.10
C ALA A 167 14.12 10.27 21.58
N VAL A 168 13.01 9.99 20.89
CA VAL A 168 12.89 10.15 19.44
C VAL A 168 11.56 10.81 19.12
N VAL A 169 11.59 11.85 18.29
CA VAL A 169 10.42 12.60 17.83
C VAL A 169 10.40 12.61 16.30
N LEU A 170 9.23 12.36 15.72
CA LEU A 170 8.96 12.57 14.29
C LEU A 170 8.13 13.83 14.11
N VAL A 171 8.61 14.79 13.32
CA VAL A 171 7.88 16.02 13.01
C VAL A 171 7.12 15.84 11.70
N VAL A 172 5.80 16.04 11.75
CA VAL A 172 4.90 15.95 10.61
C VAL A 172 4.07 17.22 10.53
N ALA A 173 4.18 17.97 9.42
CA ALA A 173 3.49 19.26 9.23
C ALA A 173 3.67 20.23 10.42
N GLY A 174 4.89 20.33 10.96
CA GLY A 174 5.24 21.15 12.12
C GLY A 174 4.82 20.57 13.47
N GLN A 175 4.16 19.40 13.51
CA GLN A 175 3.67 18.78 14.73
C GLN A 175 4.61 17.65 15.20
N PRO A 176 5.17 17.72 16.42
CA PRO A 176 6.04 16.68 16.95
C PRO A 176 5.25 15.47 17.47
N VAL A 177 5.55 14.29 16.95
CA VAL A 177 5.01 12.99 17.39
C VAL A 177 6.12 12.22 18.12
N ARG A 178 5.93 11.93 19.41
CA ARG A 178 6.91 11.15 20.20
C ARG A 178 6.87 9.67 19.79
N LEU A 179 7.99 9.16 19.28
CA LEU A 179 8.16 7.75 18.91
C LEU A 179 8.78 6.93 20.07
N LYS A 180 9.73 7.52 20.79
CA LYS A 180 10.38 6.93 21.96
C LYS A 180 10.28 7.91 23.13
N PRO A 181 9.55 7.59 24.22
CA PRO A 181 9.48 8.44 25.40
C PRO A 181 10.78 8.34 26.21
N ALA A 182 11.20 9.45 26.84
CA ALA A 182 12.33 9.45 27.77
C ALA A 182 12.04 8.53 28.97
N ALA A 183 13.06 7.80 29.44
CA ALA A 183 12.91 6.93 30.60
C ALA A 183 12.51 7.75 31.84
N PRO A 184 11.53 7.31 32.65
CA PRO A 184 11.12 8.06 33.84
C PRO A 184 12.25 8.12 34.87
N GLU A 185 12.48 9.31 35.45
CA GLU A 185 13.31 9.48 36.64
C GLU A 185 12.85 8.52 37.74
N HIS A 186 13.81 7.84 38.39
CA HIS A 186 13.57 6.86 39.45
C HIS A 186 12.73 7.46 40.58
N ALA A 187 11.48 7.03 40.72
CA ALA A 187 10.69 7.25 41.92
C ALA A 187 11.21 6.37 43.07
N PRO A 188 11.22 6.87 44.33
CA PRO A 188 11.80 6.15 45.46
C PRO A 188 11.03 4.87 45.76
N THR A 189 11.79 3.84 46.11
CA THR A 189 11.39 2.47 46.41
C THR A 189 10.37 2.43 47.56
N ALA A 190 9.17 1.94 47.29
CA ALA A 190 8.18 1.60 48.32
C ALA A 190 8.28 0.12 48.67
N GLU A 191 8.36 -0.18 49.97
CA GLU A 191 8.51 -1.51 50.57
C GLU A 191 7.35 -2.47 50.26
N PRO A 192 7.58 -3.80 50.24
CA PRO A 192 6.55 -4.78 49.95
C PRO A 192 5.69 -5.09 51.19
N SER A 193 4.39 -5.31 50.98
CA SER A 193 3.48 -5.89 51.99
C SER A 193 2.74 -7.10 51.39
N PRO A 194 2.35 -8.09 52.24
CA PRO A 194 2.57 -9.49 51.90
C PRO A 194 1.39 -10.24 51.28
N GLU A 195 1.81 -11.36 50.70
CA GLU A 195 1.14 -12.48 50.04
C GLU A 195 -0.22 -12.94 50.60
N ARG A 196 -1.12 -13.35 49.70
CA ARG A 196 -2.16 -14.33 50.01
C ARG A 196 -1.93 -15.61 49.22
N SER A 197 -1.77 -16.67 50.01
CA SER A 197 -1.50 -18.06 49.67
C SER A 197 -2.57 -18.67 48.76
N THR A 198 -2.08 -19.42 47.77
CA THR A 198 -2.78 -20.47 47.04
C THR A 198 -2.94 -21.72 47.92
N ALA A 199 -4.08 -22.41 47.81
CA ALA A 199 -4.25 -23.74 48.40
C ALA A 199 -5.10 -24.65 47.49
N ALA A 200 -4.38 -25.59 46.87
CA ALA A 200 -4.65 -26.97 46.52
C ALA A 200 -6.08 -27.54 46.33
N VAL A 201 -6.18 -28.27 45.23
CA VAL A 201 -7.17 -29.26 44.81
C VAL A 201 -7.07 -30.57 45.62
N ASN A 202 -8.23 -31.18 45.91
CA ASN A 202 -8.56 -32.62 45.94
C ASN A 202 -10.04 -32.70 46.36
N GLY A 203 -11.00 -33.40 45.76
CA GLY A 203 -11.05 -34.51 44.83
C GLY A 203 -12.17 -35.42 45.35
N THR A 204 -13.31 -35.56 44.66
CA THR A 204 -14.28 -36.62 45.00
C THR A 204 -15.20 -37.00 43.85
N ALA A 205 -15.39 -38.32 43.76
CA ALA A 205 -16.03 -39.15 42.75
C ALA A 205 -17.52 -38.87 42.43
N VAL A 206 -17.87 -39.29 41.21
CA VAL A 206 -19.23 -39.56 40.70
C VAL A 206 -19.91 -40.66 41.51
N PRO A 207 -21.23 -40.57 41.76
CA PRO A 207 -22.05 -41.76 41.88
C PRO A 207 -23.21 -41.79 40.88
N ALA A 208 -23.55 -43.03 40.52
CA ALA A 208 -24.51 -43.46 39.53
C ALA A 208 -25.98 -43.41 40.01
N GLN A 209 -26.89 -43.55 39.03
CA GLN A 209 -28.35 -43.55 39.09
C GLN A 209 -29.01 -44.40 40.20
N ALA A 210 -30.14 -43.92 40.73
CA ALA A 210 -31.39 -44.67 40.96
C ALA A 210 -32.53 -43.70 41.37
N GLY A 211 -33.72 -43.79 40.74
CA GLY A 211 -34.96 -43.14 41.20
C GLY A 211 -35.69 -43.98 42.26
N PRO A 212 -37.02 -43.85 42.46
CA PRO A 212 -37.93 -42.72 42.18
C PRO A 212 -38.66 -42.22 43.46
N ASN A 213 -39.37 -41.09 43.28
CA ASN A 213 -40.47 -40.55 44.09
C ASN A 213 -40.20 -39.69 45.34
N ASP A 214 -41.04 -38.66 45.38
CA ASP A 214 -41.46 -37.83 46.51
C ASP A 214 -40.58 -36.64 46.91
N ALA A 215 -40.63 -35.59 46.07
CA ALA A 215 -40.50 -34.22 46.55
C ALA A 215 -41.70 -33.38 46.07
N ARG A 216 -42.39 -32.79 47.06
CA ARG A 216 -43.53 -31.87 46.98
C ARG A 216 -43.33 -30.72 45.97
N PRO A 217 -44.42 -30.18 45.39
CA PRO A 217 -44.34 -29.10 44.41
C PRO A 217 -43.77 -27.83 45.05
N VAL A 218 -42.71 -27.31 44.46
CA VAL A 218 -42.26 -25.93 44.68
C VAL A 218 -43.05 -25.08 43.69
N ASP A 219 -44.16 -24.49 44.15
CA ASP A 219 -44.83 -23.44 43.40
C ASP A 219 -43.89 -22.24 43.31
N GLY A 220 -43.41 -21.92 42.11
CA GLY A 220 -42.65 -20.69 41.88
C GLY A 220 -41.44 -20.75 40.95
N VAL A 221 -41.27 -21.77 40.10
CA VAL A 221 -40.37 -21.63 38.94
C VAL A 221 -41.20 -21.07 37.79
N ALA A 222 -41.07 -19.76 37.52
CA ALA A 222 -41.65 -19.17 36.32
C ALA A 222 -41.18 -19.99 35.11
N ALA A 223 -42.12 -20.58 34.38
CA ALA A 223 -41.81 -21.31 33.16
C ALA A 223 -41.01 -20.37 32.25
N LEU A 224 -39.83 -20.81 31.82
CA LEU A 224 -39.06 -20.08 30.82
C LEU A 224 -39.99 -19.85 29.61
N PRO A 225 -40.02 -18.63 29.05
CA PRO A 225 -40.87 -18.34 27.91
C PRO A 225 -40.57 -19.31 26.77
N ALA A 226 -41.60 -19.65 25.99
CA ALA A 226 -41.44 -20.49 24.81
C ALA A 226 -40.32 -19.93 23.92
N SER A 227 -39.56 -20.83 23.29
CA SER A 227 -38.48 -20.42 22.40
C SER A 227 -39.01 -19.43 21.36
N PRO A 228 -38.36 -18.26 21.18
CA PRO A 228 -38.80 -17.27 20.20
C PRO A 228 -38.82 -17.89 18.79
N PRO A 229 -39.71 -17.41 17.90
CA PRO A 229 -39.80 -17.92 16.55
C PRO A 229 -38.50 -17.70 15.79
N VAL A 230 -38.10 -18.68 14.98
CA VAL A 230 -37.00 -18.53 14.04
C VAL A 230 -37.47 -17.65 12.89
N THR A 231 -36.86 -16.48 12.74
CA THR A 231 -37.08 -15.58 11.60
C THR A 231 -35.98 -15.79 10.56
N THR A 232 -36.36 -16.06 9.32
CA THR A 232 -35.44 -15.99 8.17
C THR A 232 -35.56 -14.59 7.59
N PRO A 233 -34.57 -13.69 7.77
CA PRO A 233 -34.63 -12.35 7.20
C PRO A 233 -34.65 -12.42 5.68
N GLU A 234 -35.52 -11.63 5.05
CA GLU A 234 -35.51 -11.43 3.61
C GLU A 234 -34.36 -10.47 3.25
N ALA A 235 -33.56 -10.83 2.26
CA ALA A 235 -32.51 -9.93 1.79
C ALA A 235 -33.17 -8.67 1.22
N PRO A 236 -32.71 -7.45 1.59
CA PRO A 236 -33.27 -6.23 1.04
C PRO A 236 -33.16 -6.27 -0.49
N ALA A 237 -34.23 -5.87 -1.18
CA ALA A 237 -34.22 -5.76 -2.64
C ALA A 237 -33.05 -4.84 -3.05
N ALA A 238 -32.30 -5.22 -4.08
CA ALA A 238 -31.22 -4.40 -4.60
C ALA A 238 -31.74 -2.98 -4.85
N SER A 239 -31.11 -1.99 -4.22
CA SER A 239 -31.45 -0.58 -4.43
C SER A 239 -31.39 -0.27 -5.92
N ALA A 240 -32.48 0.24 -6.49
CA ALA A 240 -32.49 0.72 -7.86
C ALA A 240 -31.40 1.78 -8.03
N PRO A 241 -30.71 1.83 -9.18
CA PRO A 241 -29.74 2.89 -9.44
C PRO A 241 -30.42 4.25 -9.24
N VAL A 242 -29.81 5.11 -8.42
CA VAL A 242 -30.25 6.49 -8.24
C VAL A 242 -30.16 7.17 -9.61
N PRO A 243 -31.22 7.85 -10.10
CA PRO A 243 -31.13 8.61 -11.33
C PRO A 243 -30.00 9.64 -11.17
N ALA A 244 -29.14 9.75 -12.18
CA ALA A 244 -28.04 10.70 -12.21
C ALA A 244 -28.56 12.08 -11.78
N ALA A 245 -27.95 12.67 -10.75
CA ALA A 245 -28.25 14.02 -10.33
C ALA A 245 -28.02 14.98 -11.50
N ASP A 246 -28.92 15.93 -11.66
CA ASP A 246 -28.93 16.88 -12.78
C ASP A 246 -27.57 17.55 -12.96
N ASP A 247 -27.17 17.54 -14.23
CA ASP A 247 -25.97 18.11 -14.82
C ASP A 247 -25.74 19.56 -14.37
N THR A 248 -24.76 19.77 -13.49
CA THR A 248 -24.12 21.07 -13.28
C THR A 248 -22.63 20.98 -13.59
N GLY A 249 -22.32 20.76 -14.86
CA GLY A 249 -21.37 21.62 -15.56
C GLY A 249 -19.90 21.55 -15.15
N TRP A 250 -19.26 20.40 -15.36
CA TRP A 250 -17.91 20.32 -15.96
C TRP A 250 -17.63 18.92 -16.53
N THR A 251 -18.40 18.50 -17.54
CA THR A 251 -18.04 17.33 -18.34
C THR A 251 -17.26 17.77 -19.59
N ALA A 252 -15.93 17.76 -19.49
CA ALA A 252 -15.11 17.74 -20.68
C ALA A 252 -15.27 16.35 -21.35
N PRO A 253 -15.68 16.26 -22.62
CA PRO A 253 -15.88 14.98 -23.28
C PRO A 253 -14.52 14.37 -23.59
N THR A 254 -14.04 13.46 -22.74
CA THR A 254 -12.92 12.59 -23.11
C THR A 254 -13.47 11.50 -24.02
N MET A 255 -13.00 11.51 -25.26
CA MET A 255 -13.49 10.67 -26.35
C MET A 255 -13.60 9.19 -25.94
N THR A 256 -14.82 8.68 -25.93
CA THR A 256 -15.09 7.27 -26.19
C THR A 256 -14.55 6.94 -27.57
N LEU A 257 -13.48 6.16 -27.64
CA LEU A 257 -12.97 5.63 -28.90
C LEU A 257 -14.04 4.70 -29.50
N PRO A 258 -14.52 4.95 -30.74
CA PRO A 258 -15.36 4.01 -31.45
C PRO A 258 -14.50 2.86 -31.96
N VAL A 259 -14.95 1.63 -31.72
CA VAL A 259 -14.37 0.42 -32.31
C VAL A 259 -14.67 0.42 -33.82
N ALA A 260 -13.61 0.45 -34.62
CA ALA A 260 -13.64 0.02 -36.02
C ALA A 260 -12.20 -0.28 -36.49
N ASP A 261 -11.78 -1.55 -36.46
CA ASP A 261 -10.64 -2.07 -37.23
C ASP A 261 -9.31 -1.24 -37.16
N THR A 262 -9.08 -0.55 -36.05
CA THR A 262 -7.93 0.35 -35.87
C THR A 262 -6.78 -0.37 -35.20
N GLY A 263 -5.56 -0.09 -35.68
CA GLY A 263 -4.33 -0.59 -35.10
C GLY A 263 -4.14 -0.11 -33.66
N LEU A 264 -4.75 -0.81 -32.69
CA LEU A 264 -4.45 -0.66 -31.27
C LEU A 264 -2.96 -0.96 -31.07
N VAL A 265 -2.19 0.10 -30.84
CA VAL A 265 -0.77 0.02 -30.52
C VAL A 265 -0.64 0.05 -29.00
N ILE A 266 -0.49 -1.13 -28.40
CA ILE A 266 -0.12 -1.25 -27.00
C ILE A 266 1.36 -0.92 -26.89
N GLN A 267 1.73 0.09 -26.11
CA GLN A 267 3.12 0.53 -25.97
C GLN A 267 3.36 1.13 -24.58
N PRO A 268 4.60 1.22 -24.09
CA PRO A 268 4.90 1.87 -22.82
C PRO A 268 4.44 3.33 -22.78
N GLY A 269 3.97 3.77 -21.61
CA GLY A 269 3.52 5.15 -21.40
C GLY A 269 2.10 5.44 -21.91
N MET A 270 1.26 4.42 -22.06
CA MET A 270 -0.16 4.62 -22.37
C MET A 270 -0.85 5.36 -21.23
N GLU A 271 -1.65 6.37 -21.58
CA GLU A 271 -2.56 7.02 -20.65
C GLU A 271 -3.92 6.33 -20.69
N LEU A 272 -4.28 5.70 -19.58
CA LEU A 272 -5.57 5.06 -19.36
C LEU A 272 -6.33 5.80 -18.24
N PRO A 273 -7.67 5.68 -18.16
CA PRO A 273 -8.44 6.41 -17.17
C PRO A 273 -8.08 5.98 -15.74
N MET A 274 -8.12 6.94 -14.81
CA MET A 274 -8.08 6.68 -13.37
C MET A 274 -9.50 6.40 -12.84
N PRO A 275 -9.64 5.62 -11.76
CA PRO A 275 -10.86 5.60 -10.95
C PRO A 275 -11.17 7.00 -10.40
N ASP A 276 -12.40 7.21 -9.92
CA ASP A 276 -12.82 8.47 -9.33
C ASP A 276 -12.10 8.73 -7.99
N ASP A 277 -11.39 9.85 -7.91
CA ASP A 277 -10.57 10.22 -6.74
C ASP A 277 -11.40 10.69 -5.52
N TYR A 278 -12.68 11.04 -5.70
CA TYR A 278 -13.56 11.57 -4.66
C TYR A 278 -14.54 10.53 -4.11
N ALA A 279 -15.08 9.67 -4.97
CA ALA A 279 -16.11 8.69 -4.60
C ALA A 279 -15.61 7.70 -3.53
N GLY A 280 -14.35 7.25 -3.65
CA GLY A 280 -13.72 6.36 -2.67
C GLY A 280 -13.67 6.93 -1.25
N PRO A 281 -13.05 8.10 -1.04
CA PRO A 281 -13.05 8.79 0.26
C PRO A 281 -14.46 9.10 0.79
N GLN A 282 -15.37 9.59 -0.04
CA GLN A 282 -16.75 9.90 0.37
C GLN A 282 -17.50 8.64 0.84
N ALA A 283 -17.27 7.49 0.21
CA ALA A 283 -17.87 6.23 0.64
C ALA A 283 -17.37 5.78 2.02
N VAL A 284 -16.08 6.04 2.33
CA VAL A 284 -15.48 5.76 3.65
C VAL A 284 -16.05 6.69 4.71
N GLU A 285 -16.15 8.00 4.44
CA GLU A 285 -16.78 8.96 5.34
C GLU A 285 -18.23 8.56 5.64
N ARG A 286 -18.99 8.19 4.60
CA ARG A 286 -20.36 7.69 4.76
C ARG A 286 -20.41 6.42 5.61
N LEU A 287 -19.49 5.48 5.40
CA LEU A 287 -19.45 4.21 6.14
C LEU A 287 -19.37 4.43 7.66
N ALA A 288 -18.65 5.46 8.12
CA ALA A 288 -18.53 5.82 9.53
C ALA A 288 -19.86 6.30 10.18
N THR A 289 -20.80 6.76 9.34
CA THR A 289 -22.13 7.21 9.79
C THR A 289 -23.14 6.07 9.89
N LEU A 290 -22.89 4.92 9.25
CA LEU A 290 -23.84 3.79 9.24
C LEU A 290 -24.00 3.14 10.61
N ASP A 291 -25.16 2.52 10.84
CA ASP A 291 -25.49 1.75 12.05
C ASP A 291 -24.80 0.40 12.08
N VAL A 292 -23.46 0.44 12.14
CA VAL A 292 -22.58 -0.71 12.31
C VAL A 292 -21.88 -0.58 13.67
N PRO A 293 -21.97 -1.59 14.55
CA PRO A 293 -21.27 -1.56 15.84
C PRO A 293 -19.75 -1.69 15.67
N GLY A 294 -18.99 -1.08 16.59
CA GLY A 294 -17.52 -1.20 16.63
C GLY A 294 -16.80 -0.28 15.64
N THR A 295 -15.68 -0.74 15.08
CA THR A 295 -14.84 0.01 14.13
C THR A 295 -15.29 -0.16 12.66
N GLY A 296 -16.54 -0.56 12.42
CA GLY A 296 -17.08 -0.76 11.07
C GLY A 296 -16.63 -2.08 10.41
N LEU A 297 -16.29 -2.01 9.12
CA LEU A 297 -16.01 -3.18 8.27
C LEU A 297 -14.53 -3.64 8.29
N GLY A 298 -13.65 -2.95 9.04
CA GLY A 298 -12.23 -3.29 9.11
C GLY A 298 -11.55 -3.24 7.74
N VAL A 299 -10.76 -4.28 7.39
CA VAL A 299 -10.06 -4.36 6.08
C VAL A 299 -11.03 -4.27 4.89
N LEU A 300 -12.30 -4.67 5.05
CA LEU A 300 -13.29 -4.63 3.98
C LEU A 300 -13.78 -3.20 3.64
N GLU A 301 -13.41 -2.19 4.44
CA GLU A 301 -13.59 -0.78 4.07
C GLU A 301 -12.88 -0.45 2.74
N GLN A 302 -11.72 -1.06 2.51
CA GLN A 302 -10.94 -0.91 1.27
C GLN A 302 -11.75 -1.34 0.04
N VAL A 303 -12.59 -2.37 0.19
CA VAL A 303 -13.49 -2.87 -0.87
C VAL A 303 -14.57 -1.85 -1.19
N VAL A 304 -15.14 -1.22 -0.16
CA VAL A 304 -16.15 -0.17 -0.32
C VAL A 304 -15.54 1.05 -1.01
N SER A 305 -14.37 1.50 -0.55
CA SER A 305 -13.64 2.62 -1.16
C SER A 305 -13.29 2.35 -2.62
N PHE A 306 -12.74 1.17 -2.91
CA PHE A 306 -12.38 0.77 -4.27
C PHE A 306 -13.60 0.63 -5.19
N ALA A 307 -14.68 0.00 -4.72
CA ALA A 307 -15.91 -0.13 -5.48
C ALA A 307 -16.54 1.24 -5.75
N ALA A 308 -16.50 2.16 -4.79
CA ALA A 308 -16.99 3.52 -4.95
C ALA A 308 -16.19 4.30 -6.01
N ALA A 309 -14.86 4.24 -5.95
CA ALA A 309 -13.97 4.87 -6.92
C ALA A 309 -14.17 4.31 -8.34
N THR A 310 -14.33 3.00 -8.48
CA THR A 310 -14.50 2.35 -9.79
C THR A 310 -15.92 2.47 -10.36
N GLN A 311 -16.93 2.70 -9.51
CA GLN A 311 -18.31 2.96 -9.94
C GLN A 311 -18.64 4.46 -10.02
N GLY A 312 -17.76 5.35 -9.54
CA GLY A 312 -17.96 6.80 -9.51
C GLY A 312 -19.10 7.24 -8.60
N THR A 313 -19.31 6.55 -7.47
CA THR A 313 -20.41 6.86 -6.53
C THR A 313 -20.05 6.55 -5.08
N PRO A 314 -20.42 7.41 -4.11
CA PRO A 314 -20.19 7.16 -2.67
C PRO A 314 -21.05 6.04 -2.08
N THR A 315 -22.02 5.53 -2.85
CA THR A 315 -22.90 4.40 -2.49
C THR A 315 -22.71 3.25 -3.49
N PRO A 316 -21.56 2.54 -3.47
CA PRO A 316 -21.28 1.51 -4.44
C PRO A 316 -22.26 0.33 -4.32
N ALA A 317 -22.70 -0.19 -5.47
CA ALA A 317 -23.51 -1.38 -5.54
C ALA A 317 -22.63 -2.64 -5.48
N PRO A 318 -23.13 -3.76 -4.91
CA PRO A 318 -22.45 -5.05 -5.00
C PRO A 318 -22.30 -5.52 -6.45
N TRP A 319 -21.13 -6.08 -6.81
CA TRP A 319 -20.91 -6.65 -8.14
C TRP A 319 -21.76 -7.91 -8.36
N GLN A 320 -22.88 -7.78 -9.06
CA GLN A 320 -23.79 -8.88 -9.38
C GLN A 320 -23.28 -9.72 -10.54
N SER A 321 -22.80 -9.06 -11.61
CA SER A 321 -22.28 -9.72 -12.81
C SER A 321 -20.76 -9.83 -12.75
N VAL A 322 -20.25 -11.04 -12.54
CA VAL A 322 -18.81 -11.32 -12.43
C VAL A 322 -18.41 -12.33 -13.48
N ARG A 323 -17.26 -12.12 -14.14
CA ARG A 323 -16.70 -13.09 -15.09
C ARG A 323 -15.28 -13.47 -14.75
N VAL A 324 -15.05 -14.77 -14.66
CA VAL A 324 -13.75 -15.40 -14.47
C VAL A 324 -13.19 -15.77 -15.84
N LEU A 325 -12.01 -15.25 -16.14
CA LEU A 325 -11.24 -15.59 -17.33
C LEU A 325 -10.13 -16.55 -16.91
N LEU A 326 -10.34 -17.85 -17.14
CA LEU A 326 -9.34 -18.88 -16.85
C LEU A 326 -8.38 -19.02 -18.04
N LEU A 327 -7.15 -18.57 -17.86
CA LEU A 327 -6.10 -18.60 -18.85
C LEU A 327 -5.38 -19.95 -18.79
N HIS A 328 -5.50 -20.71 -19.86
CA HIS A 328 -4.78 -21.97 -20.03
C HIS A 328 -3.57 -21.74 -20.95
N GLY A 329 -2.37 -21.84 -20.39
CA GLY A 329 -1.12 -21.67 -21.14
C GLY A 329 0.01 -22.43 -20.48
N ASP A 330 0.58 -23.39 -21.20
CA ASP A 330 1.71 -24.20 -20.72
C ASP A 330 3.06 -23.56 -21.11
N HIS A 331 4.08 -23.81 -20.28
CA HIS A 331 5.45 -23.38 -20.48
C HIS A 331 6.37 -24.61 -20.60
N ASP A 332 7.14 -24.69 -21.67
CA ASP A 332 8.10 -25.78 -21.89
C ASP A 332 9.35 -25.65 -21.00
N GLY A 333 10.14 -26.73 -20.94
CA GLY A 333 11.43 -26.74 -20.26
C GLY A 333 11.35 -26.95 -18.75
N GLY A 334 12.38 -26.49 -18.04
CA GLY A 334 12.52 -26.61 -16.60
C GLY A 334 11.48 -25.82 -15.82
N SER A 335 10.84 -24.82 -16.43
CA SER A 335 9.70 -24.10 -15.84
C SER A 335 8.54 -25.04 -15.48
N ALA A 336 8.27 -26.05 -16.30
CA ALA A 336 7.23 -27.06 -16.06
C ALA A 336 7.67 -28.22 -15.15
N ALA A 337 8.87 -28.19 -14.56
CA ALA A 337 9.33 -29.29 -13.71
C ALA A 337 8.34 -29.55 -12.55
N GLY A 338 8.06 -30.84 -12.31
CA GLY A 338 7.07 -31.28 -11.33
C GLY A 338 5.60 -31.20 -11.79
N ALA A 339 5.32 -30.61 -12.95
CA ALA A 339 3.99 -30.68 -13.54
C ALA A 339 3.75 -32.03 -14.21
N ARG A 340 2.56 -32.59 -14.05
CA ARG A 340 2.13 -33.80 -14.75
C ARG A 340 1.71 -33.44 -16.17
N ALA A 341 2.28 -34.12 -17.16
CA ALA A 341 1.92 -33.92 -18.57
C ALA A 341 0.41 -34.09 -18.80
N GLY A 342 -0.22 -33.09 -19.43
CA GLY A 342 -1.65 -33.07 -19.75
C GLY A 342 -2.59 -32.73 -18.58
N GLU A 343 -2.08 -32.54 -17.36
CA GLU A 343 -2.93 -32.21 -16.20
C GLU A 343 -3.53 -30.80 -16.28
N SER A 344 -2.78 -29.83 -16.78
CA SER A 344 -3.27 -28.46 -17.06
C SER A 344 -4.42 -28.49 -18.06
N ALA A 345 -4.23 -29.14 -19.21
CA ALA A 345 -5.25 -29.32 -20.23
C ALA A 345 -6.50 -30.03 -19.69
N ARG A 346 -6.33 -31.11 -18.91
CA ARG A 346 -7.43 -31.81 -18.25
C ARG A 346 -8.23 -30.88 -17.32
N ARG A 347 -7.56 -30.00 -16.55
CA ARG A 347 -8.23 -29.01 -15.68
C ARG A 347 -8.99 -27.96 -16.48
N ALA A 348 -8.40 -27.47 -17.59
CA ALA A 348 -9.04 -26.52 -18.48
C ALA A 348 -10.30 -27.12 -19.16
N GLU A 349 -10.22 -28.37 -19.63
CA GLU A 349 -11.36 -29.10 -20.19
C GLU A 349 -12.46 -29.36 -19.15
N ALA A 350 -12.09 -29.77 -17.93
CA ALA A 350 -13.03 -29.94 -16.83
C ALA A 350 -13.74 -28.61 -16.52
N ALA A 351 -13.00 -27.50 -16.44
CA ALA A 351 -13.56 -26.18 -16.21
C ALA A 351 -14.55 -25.76 -17.32
N ARG A 352 -14.24 -26.01 -18.60
CA ARG A 352 -15.19 -25.80 -19.72
C ARG A 352 -16.46 -26.63 -19.60
N ALA A 353 -16.34 -27.86 -19.10
CA ALA A 353 -17.46 -28.76 -18.87
C ALA A 353 -18.27 -28.40 -17.60
N GLY A 354 -17.91 -27.32 -16.88
CA GLY A 354 -18.57 -26.93 -15.63
C GLY A 354 -18.17 -27.83 -14.45
N GLN A 355 -17.03 -28.50 -14.53
CA GLN A 355 -16.52 -29.43 -13.53
C GLN A 355 -15.23 -28.93 -12.87
N GLY A 356 -14.90 -29.49 -11.71
CA GLY A 356 -13.71 -29.13 -10.94
C GLY A 356 -13.96 -27.96 -9.98
N VAL A 357 -12.91 -27.63 -9.21
CA VAL A 357 -12.98 -26.67 -8.10
C VAL A 357 -13.41 -25.28 -8.59
N LEU A 358 -12.74 -24.75 -9.62
CA LEU A 358 -13.01 -23.40 -10.13
C LEU A 358 -14.44 -23.25 -10.67
N ALA A 359 -14.90 -24.21 -11.49
CA ALA A 359 -16.27 -24.18 -12.03
C ALA A 359 -17.33 -24.32 -10.93
N ARG A 360 -17.07 -25.14 -9.90
CA ARG A 360 -17.98 -25.27 -8.77
C ARG A 360 -18.07 -23.98 -7.96
N LEU A 361 -16.94 -23.35 -7.64
CA LEU A 361 -16.90 -22.08 -6.92
C LEU A 361 -17.54 -20.94 -7.74
N ALA A 362 -17.33 -20.94 -9.06
CA ALA A 362 -17.96 -19.95 -9.94
C ALA A 362 -19.48 -20.10 -9.93
N ALA A 363 -19.99 -21.34 -10.00
CA ALA A 363 -21.42 -21.61 -9.92
C ALA A 363 -22.02 -21.21 -8.56
N GLU A 364 -21.35 -21.54 -7.45
CA GLU A 364 -21.78 -21.16 -6.09
C GLU A 364 -21.79 -19.64 -5.90
N SER A 365 -20.85 -18.94 -6.54
CA SER A 365 -20.76 -17.49 -6.49
C SER A 365 -21.58 -16.78 -7.58
N GLY A 366 -22.32 -17.50 -8.42
CA GLY A 366 -23.06 -16.90 -9.55
C GLY A 366 -22.17 -16.13 -10.53
N ALA A 367 -20.92 -16.55 -10.71
CA ALA A 367 -19.96 -15.96 -11.65
C ALA A 367 -19.92 -16.76 -12.96
N GLY A 368 -19.82 -16.05 -14.09
CA GLY A 368 -19.57 -16.69 -15.38
C GLY A 368 -18.12 -17.17 -15.47
N LEU A 369 -17.89 -18.34 -16.06
CA LEU A 369 -16.55 -18.88 -16.29
C LEU A 369 -16.29 -19.03 -17.79
N GLN A 370 -15.20 -18.43 -18.26
CA GLN A 370 -14.74 -18.53 -19.64
C GLN A 370 -13.29 -19.01 -19.65
N VAL A 371 -13.05 -20.15 -20.30
CA VAL A 371 -11.70 -20.71 -20.43
C VAL A 371 -11.08 -20.20 -21.73
N VAL A 372 -9.91 -19.60 -21.62
CA VAL A 372 -9.19 -18.90 -22.69
C VAL A 372 -7.89 -19.66 -22.96
N GLU A 373 -7.70 -20.13 -24.19
CA GLU A 373 -6.44 -20.75 -24.61
C GLU A 373 -5.41 -19.68 -24.94
N ALA A 374 -4.25 -19.79 -24.32
CA ALA A 374 -3.12 -18.90 -24.55
C ALA A 374 -2.00 -19.65 -25.30
N PRO A 375 -1.16 -18.94 -26.08
CA PRO A 375 -0.03 -19.56 -26.76
C PRO A 375 0.91 -20.29 -25.78
N THR A 376 1.27 -21.53 -26.09
CA THR A 376 2.31 -22.27 -25.36
C THR A 376 3.65 -21.54 -25.46
N ALA A 377 4.31 -21.37 -24.32
CA ALA A 377 5.60 -20.72 -24.21
C ALA A 377 6.74 -21.73 -24.36
N ALA A 378 7.76 -21.37 -25.14
CA ALA A 378 8.98 -22.17 -25.26
C ALA A 378 9.84 -22.10 -23.98
N ALA A 379 10.82 -23.01 -23.86
CA ALA A 379 11.73 -23.08 -22.72
C ALA A 379 12.58 -21.81 -22.56
N ILE A 380 12.27 -21.01 -21.53
CA ILE A 380 12.86 -19.68 -21.28
C ILE A 380 14.37 -19.73 -20.99
N GLU A 381 14.89 -20.86 -20.52
CA GLU A 381 16.32 -21.09 -20.30
C GLU A 381 17.10 -21.28 -21.61
N HIS A 382 16.43 -21.59 -22.71
CA HIS A 382 17.06 -21.86 -24.01
C HIS A 382 16.85 -20.74 -25.03
N GLY A 383 15.78 -19.96 -24.90
CA GLY A 383 15.43 -18.92 -25.85
C GLY A 383 14.26 -18.06 -25.40
N PRO A 384 13.72 -17.19 -26.28
CA PRO A 384 12.51 -16.45 -25.98
C PRO A 384 11.31 -17.40 -25.80
N ALA A 385 10.47 -17.09 -24.82
CA ALA A 385 9.19 -17.77 -24.56
C ALA A 385 8.24 -17.66 -25.75
N LEU A 386 8.17 -16.46 -26.34
CA LEU A 386 7.28 -16.10 -27.44
C LEU A 386 7.99 -15.18 -28.43
N THR A 387 7.51 -15.16 -29.67
CA THR A 387 7.91 -14.12 -30.63
C THR A 387 7.22 -12.79 -30.30
N ALA A 388 7.80 -11.67 -30.76
CA ALA A 388 7.19 -10.34 -30.59
C ALA A 388 5.77 -10.27 -31.19
N GLU A 389 5.55 -10.94 -32.33
CA GLU A 389 4.24 -11.03 -32.97
C GLU A 389 3.22 -11.79 -32.11
N GLN A 390 3.65 -12.88 -31.46
CA GLN A 390 2.81 -13.64 -30.54
C GLN A 390 2.45 -12.83 -29.29
N VAL A 391 3.40 -12.06 -28.74
CA VAL A 391 3.15 -11.16 -27.60
C VAL A 391 2.11 -10.10 -27.98
N ASP A 392 2.31 -9.42 -29.11
CA ASP A 392 1.36 -8.42 -29.61
C ASP A 392 -0.03 -9.01 -29.88
N ALA A 393 -0.10 -10.21 -30.46
CA ALA A 393 -1.37 -10.89 -30.69
C ALA A 393 -2.07 -11.28 -29.37
N ALA A 394 -1.32 -11.78 -28.39
CA ALA A 394 -1.83 -12.15 -27.08
C ALA A 394 -2.36 -10.93 -26.30
N LEU A 395 -1.61 -9.82 -26.30
CA LEU A 395 -2.04 -8.57 -25.68
C LEU A 395 -3.34 -8.03 -26.29
N ARG A 396 -3.42 -7.97 -27.63
CA ARG A 396 -4.66 -7.56 -28.32
C ARG A 396 -5.81 -8.52 -28.08
N TYR A 397 -5.54 -9.82 -27.95
CA TYR A 397 -6.58 -10.79 -27.64
C TYR A 397 -7.12 -10.60 -26.22
N GLY A 398 -6.25 -10.42 -25.23
CA GLY A 398 -6.65 -10.10 -23.86
C GLY A 398 -7.47 -8.81 -23.77
N TRP A 399 -7.07 -7.77 -24.49
CA TRP A 399 -7.82 -6.52 -24.55
C TRP A 399 -9.25 -6.73 -25.07
N ARG A 400 -9.41 -7.45 -26.18
CA ARG A 400 -10.73 -7.77 -26.75
C ARG A 400 -11.59 -8.59 -25.79
N LEU A 401 -11.01 -9.55 -25.07
CA LEU A 401 -11.73 -10.35 -24.07
C LEU A 401 -12.31 -9.47 -22.95
N ALA A 402 -11.56 -8.46 -22.51
CA ALA A 402 -12.06 -7.50 -21.54
C ALA A 402 -13.22 -6.68 -22.14
N GLU A 403 -13.07 -6.14 -23.35
CA GLU A 403 -14.14 -5.39 -24.03
C GLU A 403 -15.42 -6.22 -24.19
N GLU A 404 -15.31 -7.46 -24.68
CA GLU A 404 -16.43 -8.39 -24.82
C GLU A 404 -17.13 -8.68 -23.49
N ALA A 405 -16.37 -8.75 -22.40
CA ALA A 405 -16.94 -8.94 -21.07
C ALA A 405 -17.69 -7.68 -20.59
N VAL A 406 -17.13 -6.49 -20.78
CA VAL A 406 -17.78 -5.22 -20.41
C VAL A 406 -19.04 -4.99 -21.24
N ASP A 407 -19.00 -5.28 -22.55
CA ASP A 407 -20.15 -5.17 -23.45
C ASP A 407 -21.28 -6.13 -23.04
N ALA A 408 -20.93 -7.27 -22.43
CA ALA A 408 -21.87 -8.21 -21.84
C ALA A 408 -22.41 -7.78 -20.46
N GLY A 409 -22.07 -6.58 -19.97
CA GLY A 409 -22.52 -6.05 -18.68
C GLY A 409 -21.82 -6.66 -17.47
N VAL A 410 -20.59 -7.15 -17.63
CA VAL A 410 -19.77 -7.61 -16.51
C VAL A 410 -19.28 -6.43 -15.69
N GLN A 411 -19.47 -6.49 -14.38
CA GLN A 411 -19.12 -5.42 -13.43
C GLN A 411 -17.78 -5.67 -12.72
N LEU A 412 -17.29 -6.91 -12.70
CA LEU A 412 -16.01 -7.29 -12.13
C LEU A 412 -15.42 -8.45 -12.93
N LEU A 413 -14.14 -8.34 -13.30
CA LEU A 413 -13.38 -9.43 -13.90
C LEU A 413 -12.54 -10.13 -12.84
N VAL A 414 -12.38 -11.45 -12.98
CA VAL A 414 -11.43 -12.24 -12.20
C VAL A 414 -10.44 -12.87 -13.16
N VAL A 415 -9.14 -12.60 -12.96
CA VAL A 415 -8.08 -13.25 -13.72
C VAL A 415 -7.71 -14.54 -13.00
N ALA A 416 -7.79 -15.66 -13.72
CA ALA A 416 -7.43 -16.98 -13.23
C ALA A 416 -6.45 -17.62 -14.21
N ALA A 417 -5.60 -18.53 -13.76
CA ALA A 417 -4.66 -19.23 -14.63
C ALA A 417 -4.53 -20.71 -14.25
N CYS A 418 -4.31 -21.54 -15.26
CA CYS A 418 -3.85 -22.91 -15.08
C CYS A 418 -2.87 -23.27 -16.19
N GLY A 419 -1.74 -23.86 -15.82
CA GLY A 419 -0.76 -24.29 -16.81
C GLY A 419 0.46 -24.89 -16.15
N ALA A 420 1.15 -25.76 -16.87
CA ALA A 420 2.45 -26.25 -16.46
C ALA A 420 3.46 -25.10 -16.52
N GLY A 421 4.12 -24.81 -15.39
CA GLY A 421 5.21 -23.84 -15.31
C GLY A 421 4.82 -22.35 -15.29
N THR A 422 3.53 -22.02 -15.24
CA THR A 422 3.05 -20.62 -15.18
C THR A 422 3.58 -19.87 -13.96
N GLU A 423 3.67 -20.54 -12.82
CA GLU A 423 4.26 -19.99 -11.59
C GLU A 423 5.74 -19.64 -11.77
N ALA A 424 6.51 -20.49 -12.47
CA ALA A 424 7.93 -20.25 -12.72
C ALA A 424 8.14 -19.08 -13.68
N ALA A 425 7.29 -18.96 -14.70
CA ALA A 425 7.29 -17.81 -15.60
C ALA A 425 6.89 -16.50 -14.89
N ALA A 426 5.86 -16.54 -14.04
CA ALA A 426 5.48 -15.41 -13.20
C ALA A 426 6.62 -14.97 -12.27
N ALA A 427 7.33 -15.94 -11.66
CA ALA A 427 8.53 -15.67 -10.86
C ALA A 427 9.67 -15.05 -11.70
N ALA A 428 9.86 -15.49 -12.94
CA ALA A 428 10.85 -14.90 -13.85
C ALA A 428 10.51 -13.45 -14.22
N VAL A 429 9.24 -13.17 -14.53
CA VAL A 429 8.75 -11.80 -14.79
C VAL A 429 8.93 -10.92 -13.55
N LEU A 430 8.56 -11.40 -12.37
CA LEU A 430 8.76 -10.69 -11.11
C LEU A 430 10.25 -10.42 -10.82
N ALA A 431 11.12 -11.41 -11.02
CA ALA A 431 12.56 -11.23 -10.84
C ALA A 431 13.13 -10.16 -11.79
N ALA A 432 12.69 -10.14 -13.06
CA ALA A 432 13.16 -9.16 -14.03
C ALA A 432 12.65 -7.73 -13.77
N THR A 433 11.42 -7.60 -13.29
CA THR A 433 10.75 -6.29 -13.07
C THR A 433 11.03 -5.70 -11.69
N ALA A 434 11.05 -6.53 -10.64
CA ALA A 434 11.24 -6.11 -9.24
C ALA A 434 12.64 -6.42 -8.68
N GLY A 435 13.54 -7.05 -9.46
CA GLY A 435 14.90 -7.36 -9.02
C GLY A 435 14.99 -8.44 -7.96
N ALA A 436 13.99 -9.33 -7.89
CA ALA A 436 13.92 -10.40 -6.91
C ALA A 436 14.82 -11.59 -7.28
N GLU A 437 15.37 -12.27 -6.26
CA GLU A 437 16.11 -13.52 -6.44
C GLU A 437 15.14 -14.69 -6.69
N ALA A 438 15.39 -15.50 -7.73
CA ALA A 438 14.48 -16.58 -8.13
C ALA A 438 14.08 -17.54 -6.98
N PRO A 439 15.01 -18.01 -6.12
CA PRO A 439 14.67 -18.88 -5.00
C PRO A 439 13.80 -18.22 -3.93
N ALA A 440 13.75 -16.88 -3.86
CA ALA A 440 12.95 -16.14 -2.88
C ALA A 440 11.51 -15.95 -3.33
N VAL A 441 11.22 -16.06 -4.64
CA VAL A 441 9.89 -15.81 -5.20
C VAL A 441 9.19 -17.07 -5.72
N LEU A 442 9.93 -18.13 -6.04
CA LEU A 442 9.36 -19.42 -6.44
C LEU A 442 8.70 -20.14 -5.24
N GLY A 443 7.44 -20.53 -5.39
CA GLY A 443 6.74 -21.40 -4.45
C GLY A 443 7.34 -22.81 -4.45
N ARG A 444 7.07 -23.57 -3.38
CA ARG A 444 7.52 -24.96 -3.28
C ARG A 444 6.71 -25.84 -4.22
N VAL A 445 7.37 -26.76 -4.90
CA VAL A 445 6.67 -27.76 -5.73
C VAL A 445 6.14 -28.86 -4.82
N ILE A 446 4.84 -29.11 -4.88
CA ILE A 446 4.16 -30.12 -4.07
C ILE A 446 3.69 -31.24 -5.00
N THR A 447 4.01 -32.49 -4.66
CA THR A 447 3.58 -33.68 -5.39
C THR A 447 2.11 -34.00 -5.13
N GLU A 448 1.52 -34.91 -5.92
CA GLU A 448 0.14 -35.41 -5.70
C GLU A 448 -0.07 -35.99 -4.28
N ASN A 449 1.01 -36.44 -3.62
CA ASN A 449 0.98 -37.00 -2.27
C ASN A 449 1.13 -35.93 -1.17
N GLY A 450 1.27 -34.65 -1.53
CA GLY A 450 1.50 -33.56 -0.57
C GLY A 450 2.95 -33.41 -0.10
N GLU A 451 3.90 -34.11 -0.73
CA GLU A 451 5.32 -34.04 -0.40
C GLU A 451 6.02 -32.93 -1.21
N ILE A 452 7.05 -32.30 -0.62
CA ILE A 452 7.87 -31.29 -1.30
C ILE A 452 8.80 -31.98 -2.30
N ASP A 453 8.71 -31.58 -3.58
CA ASP A 453 9.62 -32.01 -4.64
C ASP A 453 10.73 -30.97 -4.83
N ASP A 454 11.81 -31.12 -4.05
CA ASP A 454 12.97 -30.23 -4.16
C ASP A 454 13.68 -30.35 -5.51
N VAL A 455 13.63 -31.51 -6.18
CA VAL A 455 14.28 -31.70 -7.48
C VAL A 455 13.57 -30.89 -8.56
N ALA A 456 12.24 -30.96 -8.60
CA ALA A 456 11.44 -30.12 -9.48
C ALA A 456 11.62 -28.64 -9.14
N TRP A 457 11.63 -28.27 -7.86
CA TRP A 457 11.85 -26.89 -7.44
C TRP A 457 13.23 -26.36 -7.87
N MET A 458 14.29 -27.15 -7.70
CA MET A 458 15.63 -26.80 -8.16
C MET A 458 15.70 -26.64 -9.68
N ALA A 459 14.99 -27.49 -10.43
CA ALA A 459 14.91 -27.37 -11.89
C ALA A 459 14.18 -26.08 -12.32
N ARG A 460 13.08 -25.70 -11.66
CA ARG A 460 12.41 -24.40 -11.88
C ARG A 460 13.35 -23.23 -11.56
N CYS A 461 14.07 -23.29 -10.43
CA CYS A 461 15.03 -22.26 -10.05
C CYS A 461 16.15 -22.11 -11.10
N ALA A 462 16.69 -23.23 -11.59
CA ALA A 462 17.73 -23.23 -12.61
C ALA A 462 17.23 -22.61 -13.92
N ALA A 463 16.01 -22.97 -14.36
CA ALA A 463 15.41 -22.42 -15.56
C ALA A 463 15.25 -20.89 -15.47
N VAL A 464 14.66 -20.40 -14.37
CA VAL A 464 14.48 -18.94 -14.14
C VAL A 464 15.83 -18.22 -14.08
N ARG A 465 16.81 -18.76 -13.34
CA ARG A 465 18.16 -18.19 -13.24
C ARG A 465 18.84 -18.11 -14.61
N ASP A 466 18.79 -19.17 -15.39
CA ASP A 466 19.45 -19.23 -16.70
C ASP A 466 18.77 -18.28 -17.70
N ALA A 467 17.45 -18.17 -17.64
CA ALA A 467 16.69 -17.19 -18.40
C ALA A 467 17.09 -15.74 -18.04
N LEU A 468 17.16 -15.41 -16.75
CA LEU A 468 17.61 -14.08 -16.27
C LEU A 468 19.06 -13.77 -16.67
N HIS A 469 19.95 -14.77 -16.61
CA HIS A 469 21.34 -14.59 -17.05
C HIS A 469 21.42 -14.29 -18.56
N ARG A 470 20.64 -15.01 -19.37
CA ARG A 470 20.55 -14.83 -20.82
C ARG A 470 20.02 -13.44 -21.18
N THR A 471 19.02 -12.94 -20.45
CA THR A 471 18.34 -11.67 -20.72
C THR A 471 18.98 -10.47 -20.01
N ARG A 472 20.04 -10.65 -19.22
CA ARG A 472 20.67 -9.56 -18.44
C ARG A 472 21.11 -8.33 -19.25
N ARG A 473 21.31 -8.48 -20.56
CA ARG A 473 21.67 -7.40 -21.51
C ARG A 473 20.54 -7.03 -22.48
N ALA A 474 19.40 -7.70 -22.39
CA ALA A 474 18.23 -7.39 -23.20
C ALA A 474 17.54 -6.13 -22.67
N SER A 475 16.66 -5.54 -23.49
CA SER A 475 15.79 -4.46 -23.01
C SER A 475 14.93 -4.96 -21.86
N ARG A 476 14.62 -4.04 -20.93
CA ARG A 476 13.65 -4.28 -19.84
C ARG A 476 12.26 -3.76 -20.18
N ASP A 477 12.01 -3.47 -21.45
CA ASP A 477 10.68 -3.07 -21.91
C ASP A 477 9.66 -4.19 -21.65
N ALA A 478 8.44 -3.80 -21.26
CA ALA A 478 7.40 -4.73 -20.83
C ALA A 478 7.11 -5.86 -21.85
N LYS A 479 7.09 -5.55 -23.15
CA LYS A 479 6.89 -6.55 -24.20
C LYS A 479 8.07 -7.51 -24.34
N ASP A 480 9.29 -7.02 -24.15
CA ASP A 480 10.48 -7.86 -24.20
C ASP A 480 10.54 -8.79 -22.99
N VAL A 481 10.12 -8.32 -21.80
CA VAL A 481 9.96 -9.18 -20.63
C VAL A 481 8.95 -10.31 -20.90
N LEU A 482 7.79 -9.99 -21.47
CA LEU A 482 6.80 -10.99 -21.88
C LEU A 482 7.36 -11.98 -22.92
N ALA A 483 8.05 -11.49 -23.95
CA ALA A 483 8.61 -12.31 -25.01
C ALA A 483 9.73 -13.24 -24.50
N GLN A 484 10.53 -12.77 -23.55
CA GLN A 484 11.74 -13.47 -23.12
C GLN A 484 11.55 -14.39 -21.92
N LEU A 485 10.68 -14.02 -20.98
CA LEU A 485 10.55 -14.63 -19.66
C LEU A 485 9.11 -14.99 -19.28
N GLY A 486 8.14 -14.28 -19.84
CA GLY A 486 6.72 -14.53 -19.60
C GLY A 486 6.20 -15.71 -20.41
N GLY A 487 4.94 -15.59 -20.84
CA GLY A 487 4.30 -16.56 -21.71
C GLY A 487 2.96 -16.04 -22.22
N GLY A 488 2.24 -16.90 -22.94
CA GLY A 488 0.96 -16.51 -23.54
C GLY A 488 -0.07 -16.14 -22.48
N ASP A 489 -0.13 -16.89 -21.39
CA ASP A 489 -0.98 -16.66 -20.24
C ASP A 489 -0.77 -15.26 -19.63
N ILE A 490 0.47 -14.90 -19.30
CA ILE A 490 0.80 -13.59 -18.72
C ILE A 490 0.55 -12.47 -19.73
N ALA A 491 0.82 -12.69 -21.03
CA ALA A 491 0.57 -11.70 -22.07
C ALA A 491 -0.93 -11.46 -22.29
N VAL A 492 -1.76 -12.50 -22.32
CA VAL A 492 -3.23 -12.36 -22.41
C VAL A 492 -3.78 -11.71 -21.13
N ALA A 493 -3.32 -12.13 -19.94
CA ALA A 493 -3.68 -11.49 -18.68
C ALA A 493 -3.37 -9.99 -18.68
N THR A 494 -2.17 -9.61 -19.15
CA THR A 494 -1.75 -8.20 -19.27
C THR A 494 -2.70 -7.43 -20.18
N GLY A 495 -3.06 -8.02 -21.33
CA GLY A 495 -4.04 -7.44 -22.25
C GLY A 495 -5.42 -7.25 -21.60
N ILE A 496 -5.88 -8.21 -20.81
CA ILE A 496 -7.14 -8.13 -20.05
C ILE A 496 -7.11 -6.95 -19.09
N LEU A 497 -6.03 -6.77 -18.32
CA LEU A 497 -5.92 -5.66 -17.36
C LEU A 497 -5.95 -4.30 -18.06
N LEU A 498 -5.22 -4.17 -19.17
CA LEU A 498 -5.20 -2.94 -19.96
C LEU A 498 -6.57 -2.62 -20.58
N GLY A 499 -7.23 -3.63 -21.15
CA GLY A 499 -8.57 -3.48 -21.72
C GLY A 499 -9.62 -3.15 -20.65
N ALA A 500 -9.56 -3.82 -19.50
CA ALA A 500 -10.44 -3.55 -18.36
C ALA A 500 -10.27 -2.12 -17.84
N THR A 501 -9.02 -1.67 -17.71
CA THR A 501 -8.67 -0.29 -17.34
C THR A 501 -9.25 0.70 -18.34
N ALA A 502 -9.01 0.50 -19.64
CA ALA A 502 -9.55 1.37 -20.70
C ALA A 502 -11.08 1.45 -20.68
N ARG A 503 -11.75 0.37 -20.29
CA ARG A 503 -13.20 0.25 -20.19
C ARG A 503 -13.74 0.55 -18.78
N ARG A 504 -12.91 1.07 -17.87
CA ARG A 504 -13.30 1.43 -16.49
C ARG A 504 -13.95 0.29 -15.73
N THR A 505 -13.38 -0.92 -15.83
CA THR A 505 -13.90 -2.12 -15.18
C THR A 505 -12.90 -2.67 -14.19
N PRO A 506 -13.28 -2.89 -12.91
CA PRO A 506 -12.39 -3.43 -11.91
C PRO A 506 -12.01 -4.89 -12.19
N VAL A 507 -10.82 -5.27 -11.75
CA VAL A 507 -10.28 -6.62 -11.85
C VAL A 507 -9.83 -7.13 -10.48
N LEU A 508 -10.26 -8.33 -10.13
CA LEU A 508 -9.77 -9.07 -8.98
C LEU A 508 -8.65 -10.02 -9.43
N LEU A 509 -7.44 -9.76 -8.95
CA LEU A 509 -6.26 -10.57 -9.17
C LEU A 509 -6.21 -11.71 -8.16
N ASP A 510 -5.71 -12.84 -8.63
CA ASP A 510 -5.38 -14.01 -7.83
C ASP A 510 -4.09 -14.63 -8.38
N GLY A 511 -3.34 -15.30 -7.52
CA GLY A 511 -2.19 -16.10 -7.89
C GLY A 511 -1.03 -15.38 -8.60
N PRO A 512 0.00 -16.16 -9.01
CA PRO A 512 1.22 -15.64 -9.61
C PRO A 512 1.03 -14.99 -10.99
N VAL A 513 0.18 -15.55 -11.86
CA VAL A 513 0.02 -15.01 -13.23
C VAL A 513 -0.71 -13.67 -13.18
N GLY A 514 -1.78 -13.54 -12.38
CA GLY A 514 -2.50 -12.29 -12.17
C GLY A 514 -1.60 -11.15 -11.70
N VAL A 515 -0.74 -11.37 -10.69
CA VAL A 515 0.17 -10.32 -10.21
C VAL A 515 1.33 -10.03 -11.16
N ALA A 516 1.84 -11.04 -11.88
CA ALA A 516 2.86 -10.84 -12.91
C ALA A 516 2.32 -9.96 -14.05
N ALA A 517 1.07 -10.22 -14.48
CA ALA A 517 0.37 -9.37 -15.42
C ALA A 517 0.12 -7.95 -14.85
N GLY A 518 -0.14 -7.83 -13.55
CA GLY A 518 -0.23 -6.54 -12.85
C GLY A 518 1.04 -5.71 -12.98
N LEU A 519 2.22 -6.33 -12.80
CA LEU A 519 3.52 -5.66 -12.94
C LEU A 519 3.78 -5.20 -14.37
N VAL A 520 3.54 -6.07 -15.34
CA VAL A 520 3.75 -5.75 -16.76
C VAL A 520 2.76 -4.69 -17.24
N SER A 521 1.49 -4.77 -16.84
CA SER A 521 0.48 -3.77 -17.19
C SER A 521 0.76 -2.41 -16.56
N ARG A 522 1.28 -2.35 -15.33
CA ARG A 522 1.75 -1.11 -14.69
C ARG A 522 2.87 -0.45 -15.52
N ASP A 523 3.81 -1.23 -16.03
CA ASP A 523 4.93 -0.72 -16.83
C ASP A 523 4.48 -0.22 -18.22
N LEU A 524 3.35 -0.76 -18.74
CA LEU A 524 2.72 -0.29 -19.97
C LEU A 524 1.83 0.95 -19.74
N ALA A 525 1.00 0.91 -18.70
CA ALA A 525 0.07 1.96 -18.30
C ALA A 525 -0.03 2.00 -16.76
N GLY A 526 0.58 3.01 -16.15
CA GLY A 526 0.69 3.12 -14.69
C GLY A 526 -0.67 3.14 -13.96
N GLN A 527 -1.74 3.53 -14.65
CA GLN A 527 -3.11 3.60 -14.14
C GLN A 527 -3.73 2.22 -13.92
N ALA A 528 -3.27 1.17 -14.62
CA ALA A 528 -3.87 -0.15 -14.58
C ALA A 528 -3.91 -0.77 -13.17
N ARG A 529 -2.91 -0.48 -12.34
CA ARG A 529 -2.86 -0.96 -10.94
C ARG A 529 -4.03 -0.47 -10.10
N HIS A 530 -4.57 0.72 -10.38
CA HIS A 530 -5.67 1.32 -9.62
C HIS A 530 -7.03 0.69 -9.92
N TRP A 531 -7.10 -0.13 -10.98
CA TRP A 531 -8.28 -0.92 -11.32
C TRP A 531 -8.20 -2.36 -10.80
N CYS A 532 -7.16 -2.68 -10.02
CA CYS A 532 -6.91 -4.03 -9.52
C CYS A 532 -7.11 -4.10 -8.00
N MET A 533 -7.67 -5.22 -7.53
CA MET A 533 -7.58 -5.66 -6.14
C MET A 533 -6.92 -7.04 -6.07
N LEU A 534 -6.30 -7.38 -4.95
CA LEU A 534 -5.77 -8.71 -4.70
C LEU A 534 -6.67 -9.48 -3.72
N ALA A 535 -7.17 -10.65 -4.11
CA ALA A 535 -8.04 -11.44 -3.26
C ALA A 535 -7.35 -11.97 -1.99
N ASP A 536 -6.29 -12.75 -2.17
CA ASP A 536 -5.47 -13.35 -1.12
C ASP A 536 -4.08 -13.60 -1.72
N HIS A 537 -3.04 -13.54 -0.90
CA HIS A 537 -1.69 -13.85 -1.38
C HIS A 537 -1.32 -15.34 -1.23
N GLY A 538 -2.17 -16.16 -0.61
CA GLY A 538 -2.04 -17.62 -0.48
C GLY A 538 -0.84 -18.10 0.34
N GLY A 539 -0.09 -17.19 0.96
CA GLY A 539 1.27 -17.48 1.44
C GLY A 539 2.32 -17.66 0.33
N HIS A 540 1.96 -17.43 -0.94
CA HIS A 540 2.85 -17.58 -2.08
C HIS A 540 3.89 -16.45 -2.12
N PRO A 541 5.21 -16.75 -2.19
CA PRO A 541 6.25 -15.73 -2.11
C PRO A 541 6.20 -14.69 -3.24
N ALA A 542 6.02 -15.13 -4.50
CA ALA A 542 5.85 -14.19 -5.63
C ALA A 542 4.65 -13.26 -5.45
N VAL A 543 3.50 -13.77 -5.03
CA VAL A 543 2.28 -12.98 -4.87
C VAL A 543 2.44 -11.92 -3.78
N LYS A 544 3.06 -12.29 -2.65
CA LYS A 544 3.36 -11.36 -1.56
C LYS A 544 4.31 -10.24 -2.00
N LEU A 545 5.43 -10.58 -2.65
CA LEU A 545 6.37 -9.55 -3.10
C LEU A 545 5.74 -8.66 -4.19
N ALA A 546 5.03 -9.26 -5.15
CA ALA A 546 4.37 -8.51 -6.20
C ALA A 546 3.27 -7.59 -5.66
N SER A 547 2.54 -8.01 -4.62
CA SER A 547 1.52 -7.18 -3.98
C SER A 547 2.13 -5.95 -3.33
N ASP A 548 3.28 -6.09 -2.67
CA ASP A 548 4.02 -4.97 -2.09
C ASP A 548 4.50 -4.00 -3.18
N VAL A 549 5.02 -4.52 -4.30
CA VAL A 549 5.49 -3.72 -5.44
C VAL A 549 4.35 -3.01 -6.19
N LEU A 550 3.16 -3.61 -6.24
CA LEU A 550 1.97 -3.02 -6.85
C LEU A 550 1.21 -2.09 -5.89
N GLY A 551 1.52 -2.11 -4.59
CA GLY A 551 0.77 -1.39 -3.56
C GLY A 551 -0.62 -1.99 -3.32
N LEU A 552 -0.81 -3.29 -3.56
CA LEU A 552 -2.08 -4.00 -3.38
C LEU A 552 -2.10 -4.67 -2.00
N SER A 553 -3.00 -4.23 -1.13
CA SER A 553 -3.27 -4.95 0.11
C SER A 553 -4.20 -6.15 -0.16
N PRO A 554 -3.83 -7.37 0.27
CA PRO A 554 -4.69 -8.54 0.09
C PRO A 554 -5.96 -8.41 0.94
N LEU A 555 -7.13 -8.59 0.32
CA LEU A 555 -8.44 -8.46 0.96
C LEU A 555 -8.69 -9.54 2.01
N ALA A 556 -8.15 -10.72 1.78
CA ALA A 556 -8.13 -11.84 2.71
C ALA A 556 -6.70 -12.31 2.95
N GLN A 557 -6.42 -12.79 4.16
CA GLN A 557 -5.14 -13.42 4.54
C GLN A 557 -5.40 -14.82 5.09
N LEU A 558 -6.28 -15.55 4.40
CA LEU A 558 -6.69 -16.91 4.74
C LEU A 558 -5.63 -17.95 4.35
N ARG A 559 -4.63 -17.56 3.54
CA ARG A 559 -3.56 -18.44 3.03
C ARG A 559 -4.14 -19.63 2.27
N LEU A 560 -5.09 -19.33 1.39
CA LEU A 560 -5.73 -20.34 0.54
C LEU A 560 -4.78 -20.81 -0.55
N ASP A 561 -4.78 -22.11 -0.80
CA ASP A 561 -4.03 -22.75 -1.88
C ASP A 561 -4.96 -23.61 -2.75
N LEU A 562 -6.09 -23.02 -3.16
CA LEU A 562 -7.11 -23.69 -3.99
C LEU A 562 -6.81 -23.59 -5.50
N GLY A 563 -5.73 -22.90 -5.86
CA GLY A 563 -5.35 -22.55 -7.22
C GLY A 563 -5.79 -21.15 -7.64
N GLU A 564 -5.14 -20.63 -8.68
CA GLU A 564 -5.36 -19.28 -9.18
C GLU A 564 -6.78 -19.09 -9.74
N GLY A 565 -7.50 -18.10 -9.20
CA GLY A 565 -8.90 -17.78 -9.45
C GLY A 565 -9.85 -18.36 -8.40
N ALA A 566 -9.50 -19.48 -7.77
CA ALA A 566 -10.35 -20.12 -6.76
C ALA A 566 -10.33 -19.36 -5.44
N ASN A 567 -9.21 -18.75 -5.07
CA ASN A 567 -9.13 -17.93 -3.86
C ASN A 567 -9.98 -16.66 -4.04
N ALA A 568 -9.90 -16.02 -5.21
CA ALA A 568 -10.75 -14.90 -5.58
C ALA A 568 -12.25 -15.21 -5.46
N LEU A 569 -12.69 -16.35 -6.00
CA LEU A 569 -14.09 -16.78 -5.89
C LEU A 569 -14.51 -17.11 -4.46
N THR A 570 -13.59 -17.61 -3.64
CA THR A 570 -13.87 -17.90 -2.21
C THR A 570 -14.12 -16.62 -1.41
N VAL A 571 -13.40 -15.53 -1.74
CA VAL A 571 -13.52 -14.23 -1.07
C VAL A 571 -14.69 -13.42 -1.62
N LEU A 572 -15.12 -13.63 -2.88
CA LEU A 572 -16.15 -12.85 -3.55
C LEU A 572 -17.48 -12.69 -2.76
N PRO A 573 -18.05 -13.73 -2.11
CA PRO A 573 -19.25 -13.57 -1.29
C PRO A 573 -19.07 -12.59 -0.11
N LEU A 574 -17.87 -12.57 0.48
CA LEU A 574 -17.52 -11.63 1.56
C LEU A 574 -17.50 -10.19 1.03
N LEU A 575 -16.91 -9.98 -0.15
CA LEU A 575 -16.85 -8.65 -0.79
C LEU A 575 -18.25 -8.13 -1.11
N ARG A 576 -19.11 -8.98 -1.68
CA ARG A 576 -20.52 -8.64 -1.95
C ARG A 576 -21.29 -8.31 -0.68
N SER A 577 -21.04 -9.04 0.41
CA SER A 577 -21.68 -8.78 1.69
C SER A 577 -21.27 -7.42 2.26
N ALA A 578 -19.98 -7.08 2.19
CA ALA A 578 -19.50 -5.76 2.60
C ALA A 578 -20.14 -4.62 1.81
N LEU A 579 -20.21 -4.75 0.47
CA LEU A 579 -20.87 -3.77 -0.39
C LEU A 579 -22.37 -3.69 -0.13
N ALA A 580 -23.04 -4.83 0.13
CA ALA A 580 -24.47 -4.85 0.42
C ALA A 580 -24.78 -4.15 1.74
N LEU A 581 -23.98 -4.39 2.79
CA LEU A 581 -24.11 -3.70 4.07
C LEU A 581 -23.86 -2.20 3.91
N ALA A 582 -22.79 -1.82 3.20
CA ALA A 582 -22.48 -0.42 2.93
C ALA A 582 -23.60 0.28 2.16
N ALA A 583 -24.28 -0.40 1.23
CA ALA A 583 -25.36 0.17 0.44
C ALA A 583 -26.70 0.23 1.20
N ALA A 584 -27.00 -0.75 2.05
CA ALA A 584 -28.35 -0.94 2.61
C ALA A 584 -28.55 -0.43 4.03
N LEU A 585 -27.49 -0.30 4.85
CA LEU A 585 -27.65 0.09 6.24
C LEU A 585 -28.02 1.58 6.39
N PRO A 586 -28.93 1.93 7.31
CA PRO A 586 -29.24 3.32 7.62
C PRO A 586 -28.11 3.97 8.42
N PRO A 587 -28.06 5.32 8.46
CA PRO A 587 -27.19 6.04 9.39
C PRO A 587 -27.60 5.78 10.84
N ARG A 588 -26.65 5.86 11.77
CA ARG A 588 -26.92 5.75 13.21
C ARG A 588 -27.94 6.82 13.63
N PRO A 589 -28.99 6.44 14.39
CA PRO A 589 -29.92 7.42 14.92
C PRO A 589 -29.16 8.38 15.86
N SER A 590 -29.28 9.69 15.60
CA SER A 590 -28.79 10.71 16.52
C SER A 590 -29.66 10.70 17.78
N HIS A 591 -29.05 10.65 18.96
CA HIS A 591 -29.73 10.73 20.26
C HIS A 591 -30.25 12.15 20.58
N ASP A 592 -30.58 12.96 19.58
CA ASP A 592 -31.14 14.30 19.75
C ASP A 592 -32.58 14.29 19.25
N THR A 593 -33.49 13.76 20.08
CA THR A 593 -34.92 14.16 20.24
C THR A 593 -35.64 13.07 21.06
N ALA A 594 -35.42 13.05 22.37
CA ALA A 594 -36.26 12.29 23.29
C ALA A 594 -36.46 13.04 24.63
N ASP A 595 -36.42 14.37 24.61
CA ASP A 595 -36.79 15.20 25.76
C ASP A 595 -37.45 16.53 25.35
N ALA A 596 -38.29 16.48 24.31
CA ALA A 596 -39.31 17.51 24.10
C ALA A 596 -40.65 16.92 24.59
N GLY A 597 -40.82 16.93 25.91
CA GLY A 597 -42.11 16.72 26.53
C GLY A 597 -43.10 17.80 26.08
N ASP A 598 -44.37 17.38 26.01
CA ASP A 598 -45.56 18.21 25.82
C ASP A 598 -45.40 19.65 26.32
N VAL A 599 -45.37 20.60 25.38
CA VAL A 599 -45.83 21.96 25.66
C VAL A 599 -46.77 22.38 24.53
N ASP A 600 -48.06 22.22 24.84
CA ASP A 600 -49.18 22.86 24.17
C ASP A 600 -49.02 24.38 24.28
N ALA A 601 -48.91 25.09 23.14
CA ALA A 601 -48.97 26.55 23.07
C ALA A 601 -49.37 27.02 21.67
N THR A 602 -50.69 27.11 21.46
CA THR A 602 -51.43 28.22 20.85
C THR A 602 -50.77 29.04 19.73
N ASP A 603 -51.45 29.01 18.58
CA ASP A 603 -51.63 30.09 17.59
C ASP A 603 -51.28 31.50 18.12
N GLU A 604 -50.27 32.15 17.54
CA GLU A 604 -50.25 33.58 17.21
C GLU A 604 -49.16 33.88 16.14
N PRO A 605 -49.34 34.92 15.31
CA PRO A 605 -48.81 34.96 13.94
C PRO A 605 -47.39 35.53 13.80
N ASP A 606 -46.78 35.12 12.71
CA ASP A 606 -45.43 35.43 12.20
C ASP A 606 -45.12 36.93 12.09
N PRO A 607 -44.04 37.45 12.73
CA PRO A 607 -43.52 38.77 12.47
C PRO A 607 -42.43 38.72 11.37
N ALA A 608 -42.80 39.26 10.21
CA ALA A 608 -41.98 39.94 9.21
C ALA A 608 -40.48 39.59 9.11
N GLU A 609 -40.13 39.01 7.96
CA GLU A 609 -38.79 39.00 7.36
C GLU A 609 -38.12 40.39 7.44
N GLU A 610 -36.99 40.48 8.14
CA GLU A 610 -36.01 41.55 7.96
C GLU A 610 -34.76 40.97 7.28
N ASP A 611 -34.40 41.59 6.15
CA ASP A 611 -33.34 41.23 5.20
C ASP A 611 -31.96 41.01 5.86
N GLU A 612 -31.38 39.82 5.69
CA GLU A 612 -29.92 39.63 5.78
C GLU A 612 -29.27 40.05 4.46
N PRO A 613 -28.16 40.83 4.47
CA PRO A 613 -27.52 41.29 3.26
C PRO A 613 -26.72 40.17 2.57
N ASP A 614 -27.04 39.98 1.30
CA ASP A 614 -26.39 39.11 0.31
C ASP A 614 -24.86 39.31 0.27
N PHE A 615 -24.10 38.30 0.70
CA PHE A 615 -22.64 38.27 0.60
C PHE A 615 -22.24 37.93 -0.84
N ARG A 616 -21.79 38.94 -1.59
CA ARG A 616 -21.13 38.73 -2.90
C ARG A 616 -19.64 38.48 -2.74
N GLU A 617 -19.21 37.34 -3.27
CA GLU A 617 -17.81 36.97 -3.47
C GLU A 617 -17.13 37.96 -4.45
N PRO A 618 -15.91 38.48 -4.15
CA PRO A 618 -15.22 39.40 -5.06
C PRO A 618 -14.54 38.64 -6.21
N GLU A 619 -14.81 39.05 -7.45
CA GLU A 619 -14.16 38.51 -8.65
C GLU A 619 -12.62 38.68 -8.61
N PRO A 620 -11.83 37.68 -9.07
CA PRO A 620 -10.39 37.80 -9.18
C PRO A 620 -10.00 38.72 -10.35
N ALA A 621 -9.20 39.74 -10.05
CA ALA A 621 -8.61 40.60 -11.07
C ALA A 621 -7.65 39.78 -11.97
N GLY A 622 -8.01 39.66 -13.26
CA GLY A 622 -7.17 39.04 -14.28
C GLY A 622 -5.82 39.77 -14.47
N PRO A 623 -4.81 39.09 -15.03
CA PRO A 623 -3.48 39.66 -15.19
C PRO A 623 -3.48 40.76 -16.27
N GLY A 624 -3.06 41.96 -15.87
CA GLY A 624 -2.90 43.11 -16.77
C GLY A 624 -1.76 42.91 -17.79
N PRO A 625 -1.81 43.59 -18.94
CA PRO A 625 -0.88 43.35 -20.04
C PRO A 625 0.51 43.92 -19.74
N THR A 626 1.54 43.11 -19.95
CA THR A 626 2.94 43.52 -20.03
C THR A 626 3.18 44.27 -21.33
N SER A 627 3.37 45.59 -21.27
CA SER A 627 3.95 46.37 -22.37
C SER A 627 5.48 46.36 -22.27
N THR A 628 6.13 45.88 -23.31
CA THR A 628 7.57 45.98 -23.54
C THR A 628 7.82 47.06 -24.59
N GLU A 629 8.25 48.25 -24.16
CA GLU A 629 8.98 49.18 -25.03
C GLU A 629 10.19 49.77 -24.28
N PRO A 630 11.33 50.03 -24.97
CA PRO A 630 12.61 50.31 -24.32
C PRO A 630 12.81 51.80 -24.07
N ALA A 631 13.31 52.16 -22.88
CA ALA A 631 13.65 53.53 -22.51
C ALA A 631 14.93 54.01 -23.20
N GLU A 632 14.83 55.11 -23.96
CA GLU A 632 15.96 55.84 -24.51
C GLU A 632 16.78 56.55 -23.42
N GLN A 633 18.10 56.48 -23.61
CA GLN A 633 19.14 57.06 -22.78
C GLN A 633 19.20 58.59 -22.92
N GLY A 634 19.46 59.29 -21.83
CA GLY A 634 19.83 60.69 -21.88
C GLY A 634 20.27 61.25 -20.54
N THR A 635 21.56 61.12 -20.19
CA THR A 635 22.23 62.15 -19.37
C THR A 635 23.72 62.23 -19.71
N HIS A 636 24.08 63.36 -20.32
CA HIS A 636 25.44 63.86 -20.47
C HIS A 636 26.04 64.25 -19.11
N ALA A 637 27.34 63.96 -18.91
CA ALA A 637 28.41 64.92 -18.61
C ALA A 637 29.52 64.27 -17.75
N GLY A 638 30.78 64.36 -18.22
CA GLY A 638 31.98 64.02 -17.45
C GLY A 638 32.99 63.23 -18.24
#